data_AF-A0A7C7S5S4-F1
#
_entry.id   AF-A0A7C7S5S4-F1
#
_cell.length_a   1.000
_cell.length_b   1.000
_cell.length_c   1.000
_cell.angle_alpha   90.00
_cell.angle_beta   90.00
_cell.angle_gamma   90.00
#
_symmetry.space_group_name_H-M   'P 1'
#
loop_
_entity.id
_entity.type
_entity.pdbx_description
1 polymer ?
#
loop_
_entity_poly.entity_id
_entity_poly.type
_entity_poly.pdbx_seq_one_letter_code
_entity_poly.pdbx_strand_id
1 'polypeptide(L)'
;TFDPPITLEDGKRYNLQFKLESGAGRLAFSGAAAANESSWDDGLPLRIDGYDPYGGIYQGGLNFEMYWNDNEEKYERFVTTLDQADYILISSSRQWGTTTRVPERYPLTSEYYRHLLGCPPEINIERCYNIAEAGTFSGALGFDLIKTFTSDPAIGSFAINDQPSEEAFTVYDHPKVFVFKKSADYDPEQVRAILGAVDLTGVVHVTPKQTDSHPGNLMLPADRLAEQRSGGTWSQLFNYDALQNRYPLLTVLLWYLAVSVLGWLSYPFVRYALPGLGDRGYPLSRIVGLLMLAYFSWLAGSMRIPFSRATLGTVFGLIAILGLILSWKQRTALRAEWRERRAYFLTVEGLFLAFFIFGLLVRFGNPDLWHPWKGGEKPMDFSYFNAVLKSTSFPPYDPWFSGGYINYYYYGFVLVGVLVKLLGIVPSIAYNLILPTLLAMIALGAFSTAWNLVARYRVKDEGEMLKHHPLTAGISAALAMALFGNLGTLQMIAKGFRLLAAPIDALADAGIFSRLLWTVEGFVMALTGDALPYRSDEWYWNPSRVISPEHGNPITEFPYFSFLYGDLHAHLIALPIALLAVAWALSVVLSRAWQRDGQCSRWQAAAGLFVGGLAIGALYPTNLSDIYTYLPLGILALTYAIWFYGKRANPADTARTALLWVAAAGALFLLATFLYQPYRQWYGQAYSDVLLWKGTRTPLSEYLAHWGLFIFVFTSWLIYESIDWMISTPVSALRKLKPYTSLIWGLLGLIAMAMLILGWNHYPEGIPPDVKFPLGMGVHIIWLVLPMALWAGILLLRPEQPAPKRFALLLLGTGLMLTLMVEGPFAKDKSSYLIGVRSTYSNWVLKLIGSMGRPFPSLSFLTFIRLIKPDISSLICLSPISSLSSASMDSRSCSGSVAVSFA
;
A
#
# COMPACT_ATOMS: atom_id res chain seq x y z
N THR A 1 9.49 -37.60 -58.98
CA THR A 1 8.58 -37.18 -60.06
C THR A 1 8.21 -38.41 -60.87
N PHE A 2 6.92 -38.61 -61.16
CA PHE A 2 6.49 -39.68 -62.08
C PHE A 2 6.73 -39.21 -63.52
N ASP A 3 7.31 -40.08 -64.34
CA ASP A 3 7.45 -39.86 -65.79
C ASP A 3 6.83 -41.05 -66.53
N PRO A 4 5.68 -40.88 -67.20
CA PRO A 4 4.93 -39.63 -67.37
C PRO A 4 4.22 -39.16 -66.07
N PRO A 5 3.97 -37.85 -65.92
CA PRO A 5 3.24 -37.31 -64.78
C PRO A 5 1.81 -37.86 -64.72
N ILE A 6 1.35 -38.20 -63.51
CA ILE A 6 0.01 -38.75 -63.26
C ILE A 6 -0.95 -37.60 -62.91
N THR A 7 -2.05 -37.47 -63.66
CA THR A 7 -3.11 -36.49 -63.38
C THR A 7 -3.99 -36.96 -62.23
N LEU A 8 -4.11 -36.14 -61.18
CA LEU A 8 -4.98 -36.40 -60.03
C LEU A 8 -6.30 -35.62 -60.17
N GLU A 9 -7.43 -36.28 -59.90
CA GLU A 9 -8.78 -35.74 -59.90
C GLU A 9 -9.22 -35.42 -58.46
N ASP A 10 -9.83 -34.25 -58.28
CA ASP A 10 -10.33 -33.82 -56.98
C ASP A 10 -11.39 -34.78 -56.40
N GLY A 11 -11.36 -35.00 -55.10
CA GLY A 11 -12.25 -35.93 -54.38
C GLY A 11 -11.97 -37.43 -54.59
N LYS A 12 -10.97 -37.81 -55.40
CA LYS A 12 -10.62 -39.21 -55.69
C LYS A 12 -9.43 -39.65 -54.84
N ARG A 13 -9.52 -40.83 -54.21
CA ARG A 13 -8.39 -41.38 -53.44
C ARG A 13 -7.43 -42.13 -54.35
N TYR A 14 -6.14 -41.84 -54.18
CA TYR A 14 -5.04 -42.51 -54.86
C TYR A 14 -4.17 -43.25 -53.84
N ASN A 15 -3.64 -44.42 -54.21
CA ASN A 15 -2.76 -45.21 -53.37
C ASN A 15 -1.37 -45.29 -54.02
N LEU A 16 -0.32 -45.09 -53.23
CA LEU A 16 1.07 -45.27 -53.64
C LEU A 16 1.60 -46.58 -53.05
N GLN A 17 2.10 -47.47 -53.91
CA GLN A 17 2.73 -48.71 -53.48
C GLN A 17 4.21 -48.68 -53.83
N PHE A 18 5.05 -48.96 -52.85
CA PHE A 18 6.50 -49.05 -53.02
C PHE A 18 6.94 -50.48 -52.76
N LYS A 19 7.84 -51.00 -53.61
CA LYS A 19 8.39 -52.35 -53.49
C LYS A 19 9.86 -52.32 -53.88
N LEU A 20 10.70 -53.01 -53.11
CA LEU A 20 12.09 -53.24 -53.49
C LEU A 20 12.11 -54.23 -54.67
N GLU A 21 12.59 -53.83 -55.84
CA GLU A 21 12.66 -54.70 -57.02
C GLU A 21 13.80 -55.73 -56.94
N SER A 22 14.87 -55.40 -56.19
CA SER A 22 15.98 -56.32 -55.88
C SER A 22 16.75 -55.89 -54.62
N GLY A 23 17.39 -56.83 -53.93
CA GLY A 23 18.21 -56.59 -52.72
C GLY A 23 17.54 -56.99 -51.39
N ALA A 24 18.33 -57.04 -50.31
CA ALA A 24 17.89 -57.40 -48.95
C ALA A 24 17.59 -56.18 -48.04
N GLY A 25 17.34 -55.01 -48.65
CA GLY A 25 17.09 -53.76 -47.93
C GLY A 25 15.68 -53.63 -47.37
N ARG A 26 15.45 -52.61 -46.54
CA ARG A 26 14.12 -52.18 -46.06
C ARG A 26 13.81 -50.79 -46.63
N LEU A 27 12.56 -50.56 -47.03
CA LEU A 27 12.07 -49.22 -47.37
C LEU A 27 11.62 -48.51 -46.10
N ALA A 28 12.12 -47.29 -45.89
CA ALA A 28 11.65 -46.39 -44.85
C ALA A 28 11.20 -45.08 -45.52
N PHE A 29 10.07 -44.55 -45.07
CA PHE A 29 9.59 -43.23 -45.46
C PHE A 29 9.78 -42.31 -44.26
N SER A 30 10.59 -41.28 -44.44
CA SER A 30 10.65 -40.15 -43.53
C SER A 30 10.13 -38.91 -44.27
N GLY A 31 9.25 -38.16 -43.60
CA GLY A 31 8.95 -36.80 -44.04
C GLY A 31 10.20 -35.92 -43.90
N ALA A 32 10.18 -34.74 -44.52
CA ALA A 32 11.25 -33.78 -44.26
C ALA A 32 11.30 -33.41 -42.77
N ALA A 33 12.51 -33.26 -42.24
CA ALA A 33 12.76 -32.99 -40.84
C ALA A 33 12.93 -31.48 -40.59
N ALA A 34 11.87 -30.83 -40.08
CA ALA A 34 11.93 -29.42 -39.70
C ALA A 34 12.27 -29.28 -38.21
N ALA A 35 13.33 -28.53 -37.91
CA ALA A 35 13.71 -28.16 -36.56
C ALA A 35 13.20 -26.75 -36.20
N ASN A 36 12.60 -26.62 -35.03
CA ASN A 36 12.16 -25.34 -34.48
C ASN A 36 13.08 -24.89 -33.34
N GLU A 37 13.07 -23.59 -33.05
CA GLU A 37 13.92 -23.03 -31.99
C GLU A 37 13.53 -23.56 -30.60
N SER A 38 12.24 -23.73 -30.30
CA SER A 38 11.80 -24.29 -29.02
C SER A 38 10.37 -24.81 -29.05
N SER A 39 9.97 -25.46 -27.95
CA SER A 39 8.57 -25.79 -27.67
C SER A 39 7.74 -24.61 -27.13
N TRP A 40 8.36 -23.46 -26.84
CA TRP A 40 7.69 -22.30 -26.25
C TRP A 40 7.19 -21.27 -27.28
N ASP A 41 7.86 -21.17 -28.44
CA ASP A 41 7.45 -20.27 -29.53
C ASP A 41 6.53 -20.99 -30.53
N ASP A 42 6.01 -20.26 -31.52
CA ASP A 42 5.17 -20.82 -32.57
C ASP A 42 5.95 -21.84 -33.42
N GLY A 43 5.63 -23.12 -33.26
CA GLY A 43 6.21 -24.20 -34.05
C GLY A 43 5.73 -24.16 -35.49
N LEU A 44 6.63 -23.90 -36.43
CA LEU A 44 6.34 -23.94 -37.86
C LEU A 44 6.62 -25.34 -38.40
N PRO A 45 5.90 -25.84 -39.42
CA PRO A 45 4.70 -25.26 -40.02
C PRO A 45 3.46 -25.35 -39.09
N LEU A 46 2.55 -24.37 -39.20
CA LEU A 46 1.28 -24.36 -38.47
C LEU A 46 0.23 -25.27 -39.12
N ARG A 47 -0.79 -25.64 -38.34
CA ARG A 47 -1.98 -26.34 -38.84
C ARG A 47 -2.83 -25.41 -39.71
N ILE A 48 -2.90 -25.69 -41.00
CA ILE A 48 -3.64 -24.91 -41.99
C ILE A 48 -4.59 -25.86 -42.75
N ASP A 49 -5.78 -25.39 -43.10
CA ASP A 49 -6.79 -26.13 -43.88
C ASP A 49 -7.16 -27.52 -43.34
N GLY A 50 -7.11 -27.70 -42.02
CA GLY A 50 -7.46 -28.94 -41.34
C GLY A 50 -6.39 -30.04 -41.39
N TYR A 51 -5.19 -29.75 -41.93
CA TYR A 51 -4.06 -30.68 -41.95
C TYR A 51 -3.14 -30.46 -40.75
N ASP A 52 -2.73 -31.56 -40.12
CA ASP A 52 -1.69 -31.56 -39.10
C ASP A 52 -0.32 -31.82 -39.73
N PRO A 53 0.58 -30.82 -39.85
CA PRO A 53 1.87 -30.99 -40.52
C PRO A 53 2.73 -32.05 -39.83
N TYR A 54 2.60 -32.22 -38.51
CA TYR A 54 3.33 -33.22 -37.75
C TYR A 54 2.54 -34.52 -37.52
N GLY A 55 1.36 -34.64 -38.13
CA GLY A 55 0.53 -35.85 -38.14
C GLY A 55 0.98 -36.92 -39.13
N GLY A 56 2.19 -36.81 -39.69
CA GLY A 56 2.77 -37.76 -40.65
C GLY A 56 3.31 -37.15 -41.95
N ILE A 57 3.23 -35.81 -42.14
CA ILE A 57 3.76 -35.11 -43.31
C ILE A 57 5.23 -34.74 -43.11
N TYR A 58 5.55 -34.16 -41.95
CA TYR A 58 6.90 -33.82 -41.51
C TYR A 58 7.28 -34.61 -40.27
N GLN A 59 8.59 -34.84 -40.08
CA GLN A 59 9.10 -35.41 -38.85
C GLN A 59 9.00 -34.38 -37.72
N GLY A 60 8.31 -34.72 -36.63
CA GLY A 60 8.18 -33.87 -35.44
C GLY A 60 9.24 -34.18 -34.37
N GLY A 61 9.31 -33.31 -33.35
CA GLY A 61 10.13 -33.53 -32.15
C GLY A 61 11.55 -32.98 -32.21
N LEU A 62 11.93 -32.27 -33.28
CA LEU A 62 13.21 -31.60 -33.41
C LEU A 62 13.11 -30.15 -32.91
N ASN A 63 13.53 -29.92 -31.67
CA ASN A 63 13.59 -28.60 -31.04
C ASN A 63 14.96 -28.37 -30.42
N PHE A 64 15.50 -27.16 -30.61
CA PHE A 64 16.77 -26.74 -29.99
C PHE A 64 16.60 -26.39 -28.50
N GLU A 65 15.43 -25.88 -28.12
CA GLU A 65 15.11 -25.39 -26.78
C GLU A 65 16.02 -24.23 -26.35
N MET A 66 16.00 -23.14 -27.13
CA MET A 66 16.94 -22.02 -26.97
C MET A 66 16.98 -21.37 -25.58
N TYR A 67 15.89 -21.41 -24.81
CA TYR A 67 15.84 -20.86 -23.44
C TYR A 67 16.34 -21.82 -22.35
N TRP A 68 16.64 -23.08 -22.67
CA TRP A 68 17.25 -24.00 -21.71
C TRP A 68 18.66 -23.53 -21.37
N ASN A 69 19.17 -23.97 -20.22
CA ASN A 69 20.52 -23.63 -19.79
C ASN A 69 21.54 -24.21 -20.76
N ASP A 70 22.53 -23.41 -21.14
CA ASP A 70 23.65 -23.90 -21.95
C ASP A 70 24.51 -24.82 -21.08
N ASN A 71 24.43 -26.11 -21.38
CA ASN A 71 25.10 -27.20 -20.69
C ASN A 71 25.37 -28.34 -21.68
N GLU A 72 26.04 -29.39 -21.21
CA GLU A 72 26.39 -30.54 -22.06
C GLU A 72 25.17 -31.21 -22.71
N GLU A 73 24.05 -31.29 -22.00
CA GLU A 73 22.80 -31.87 -22.54
C GLU A 73 22.26 -31.04 -23.71
N LYS A 74 22.31 -29.71 -23.60
CA LYS A 74 21.88 -28.80 -24.67
C LYS A 74 22.85 -28.81 -25.86
N TYR A 75 24.15 -28.95 -25.61
CA TYR A 75 25.14 -29.17 -26.66
C TYR A 75 24.83 -30.42 -27.50
N GLU A 76 24.64 -31.57 -26.84
CA GLU A 76 24.29 -32.82 -27.52
C GLU A 76 22.97 -32.69 -28.28
N ARG A 77 21.98 -31.97 -27.72
CA ARG A 77 20.73 -31.65 -28.41
C ARG A 77 20.96 -30.83 -29.67
N PHE A 78 21.81 -29.80 -29.64
CA PHE A 78 22.10 -28.97 -30.80
C PHE A 78 22.71 -29.79 -31.93
N VAL A 79 23.75 -30.57 -31.64
CA VAL A 79 24.44 -31.40 -32.63
C VAL A 79 23.50 -32.45 -33.21
N THR A 80 22.79 -33.21 -32.38
CA THR A 80 21.87 -34.26 -32.84
C THR A 80 20.67 -33.73 -33.62
N THR A 81 20.18 -32.53 -33.28
CA THR A 81 19.12 -31.86 -34.03
C THR A 81 19.63 -31.37 -35.38
N LEU A 82 20.82 -30.77 -35.44
CA LEU A 82 21.45 -30.36 -36.69
C LEU A 82 21.73 -31.55 -37.60
N ASP A 83 22.16 -32.70 -37.06
CA ASP A 83 22.40 -33.92 -37.82
C ASP A 83 21.12 -34.43 -38.52
N GLN A 84 19.98 -34.34 -37.83
CA GLN A 84 18.69 -34.86 -38.31
C GLN A 84 17.89 -33.86 -39.15
N ALA A 85 18.03 -32.56 -38.93
CA ALA A 85 17.19 -31.55 -39.56
C ALA A 85 17.53 -31.34 -41.05
N ASP A 86 16.51 -31.30 -41.90
CA ASP A 86 16.60 -30.84 -43.29
C ASP A 86 16.37 -29.32 -43.39
N TYR A 87 15.58 -28.78 -42.46
CA TYR A 87 15.22 -27.37 -42.39
C TYR A 87 15.30 -26.85 -40.95
N ILE A 88 15.70 -25.59 -40.78
CA ILE A 88 15.57 -24.88 -39.50
C ILE A 88 14.61 -23.70 -39.70
N LEU A 89 13.61 -23.62 -38.85
CA LEU A 89 12.56 -22.63 -38.89
C LEU A 89 12.64 -21.75 -37.65
N ILE A 90 12.69 -20.43 -37.88
CA ILE A 90 12.68 -19.40 -36.84
C ILE A 90 11.44 -18.56 -37.08
N SER A 91 10.52 -18.53 -36.13
CA SER A 91 9.20 -17.90 -36.29
C SER A 91 9.18 -16.42 -35.89
N SER A 92 10.08 -15.98 -35.01
CA SER A 92 10.07 -14.60 -34.49
C SER A 92 11.45 -14.15 -33.97
N SER A 93 11.52 -12.91 -33.46
CA SER A 93 12.71 -12.37 -32.78
C SER A 93 12.82 -12.74 -31.30
N ARG A 94 11.84 -13.46 -30.73
CA ARG A 94 11.79 -13.77 -29.29
C ARG A 94 13.09 -14.42 -28.81
N GLN A 95 13.62 -15.42 -29.51
CA GLN A 95 14.74 -16.22 -29.01
C GLN A 95 16.09 -15.64 -29.40
N TRP A 96 16.36 -15.43 -30.69
CA TRP A 96 17.62 -14.82 -31.13
C TRP A 96 17.77 -13.37 -30.66
N GLY A 97 16.68 -12.61 -30.49
CA GLY A 97 16.72 -11.22 -30.03
C GLY A 97 16.92 -11.06 -28.52
N THR A 98 16.70 -12.11 -27.71
CA THR A 98 16.86 -12.04 -26.25
C THR A 98 18.04 -12.85 -25.73
N THR A 99 18.25 -14.06 -26.22
CA THR A 99 19.32 -14.96 -25.72
C THR A 99 20.71 -14.45 -26.09
N THR A 100 20.87 -13.89 -27.29
CA THR A 100 22.17 -13.39 -27.80
C THR A 100 22.65 -12.11 -27.12
N ARG A 101 21.76 -11.40 -26.40
CA ARG A 101 22.10 -10.20 -25.61
C ARG A 101 22.76 -10.53 -24.27
N VAL A 102 22.74 -11.79 -23.84
CA VAL A 102 23.30 -12.25 -22.56
C VAL A 102 24.23 -13.46 -22.78
N PRO A 103 25.32 -13.28 -23.54
CA PRO A 103 26.21 -14.39 -23.92
C PRO A 103 26.88 -15.07 -22.73
N GLU A 104 26.95 -14.41 -21.57
CA GLU A 104 27.48 -15.02 -20.34
C GLU A 104 26.57 -16.12 -19.77
N ARG A 105 25.28 -16.07 -20.09
CA ARG A 105 24.28 -17.08 -19.72
C ARG A 105 24.02 -18.07 -20.84
N TYR A 106 24.07 -17.61 -22.10
CA TYR A 106 23.79 -18.41 -23.28
C TYR A 106 24.95 -18.40 -24.30
N PRO A 107 26.17 -18.80 -23.91
CA PRO A 107 27.34 -18.74 -24.79
C PRO A 107 27.22 -19.68 -25.99
N LEU A 108 26.71 -20.90 -25.80
CA LEU A 108 26.52 -21.88 -26.86
C LEU A 108 25.41 -21.45 -27.81
N THR A 109 24.30 -20.94 -27.27
CA THR A 109 23.18 -20.44 -28.09
C THR A 109 23.59 -19.21 -28.91
N SER A 110 24.42 -18.33 -28.33
CA SER A 110 24.94 -17.15 -29.03
C SER A 110 25.86 -17.55 -30.19
N GLU A 111 26.79 -18.48 -29.96
CA GLU A 111 27.68 -18.97 -31.02
C GLU A 111 26.93 -19.78 -32.09
N TYR A 112 25.89 -20.53 -31.69
CA TYR A 112 25.00 -21.18 -32.64
C TYR A 112 24.37 -20.18 -33.62
N TYR A 113 23.74 -19.10 -33.15
CA TYR A 113 23.13 -18.11 -34.04
C TYR A 113 24.19 -17.36 -34.87
N ARG A 114 25.35 -17.07 -34.28
CA ARG A 114 26.46 -16.45 -35.01
C ARG A 114 26.89 -17.30 -36.20
N HIS A 115 27.10 -18.60 -35.99
CA HIS A 115 27.57 -19.52 -37.01
C HIS A 115 26.46 -20.03 -37.94
N LEU A 116 25.20 -20.07 -37.50
CA LEU A 116 24.06 -20.43 -38.34
C LEU A 116 23.85 -19.42 -39.47
N LEU A 117 23.82 -18.13 -39.13
CA LEU A 117 23.66 -17.07 -40.13
C LEU A 117 24.98 -16.70 -40.80
N GLY A 118 26.12 -16.78 -40.08
CA GLY A 118 27.42 -16.30 -40.56
C GLY A 118 27.67 -14.83 -40.21
N CYS A 119 27.28 -14.42 -39.00
CA CYS A 119 27.40 -13.03 -38.56
C CYS A 119 28.86 -12.66 -38.23
N PRO A 120 29.44 -11.60 -38.85
CA PRO A 120 30.83 -11.19 -38.58
C PRO A 120 31.08 -10.84 -37.11
N PRO A 121 32.31 -11.03 -36.58
CA PRO A 121 32.64 -10.72 -35.20
C PRO A 121 32.39 -9.26 -34.83
N GLU A 122 32.53 -8.33 -35.78
CA GLU A 122 32.39 -6.89 -35.55
C GLU A 122 30.92 -6.43 -35.49
N ILE A 123 29.98 -7.29 -35.90
CA ILE A 123 28.55 -6.99 -35.92
C ILE A 123 27.86 -7.78 -34.80
N ASN A 124 27.00 -7.10 -34.05
CA ASN A 124 26.14 -7.75 -33.06
C ASN A 124 25.19 -8.73 -33.79
N ILE A 125 25.03 -9.93 -33.24
CA ILE A 125 24.15 -10.99 -33.77
C ILE A 125 22.73 -10.45 -34.01
N GLU A 126 22.18 -9.72 -33.05
CA GLU A 126 20.84 -9.10 -33.19
C GLU A 126 20.73 -8.23 -34.45
N ARG A 127 21.75 -7.42 -34.73
CA ARG A 127 21.78 -6.56 -35.92
C ARG A 127 21.89 -7.37 -37.20
N CYS A 128 22.69 -8.44 -37.21
CA CYS A 128 22.78 -9.35 -38.36
C CYS A 128 21.41 -9.93 -38.70
N TYR A 129 20.68 -10.43 -37.71
CA TYR A 129 19.34 -11.01 -37.92
C TYR A 129 18.30 -9.95 -38.34
N ASN A 130 18.36 -8.73 -37.78
CA ASN A 130 17.49 -7.62 -38.19
C ASN A 130 17.60 -7.29 -39.69
N ILE A 131 18.79 -7.39 -40.28
CA ILE A 131 19.04 -7.06 -41.70
C ILE A 131 19.17 -8.27 -42.62
N ALA A 132 19.12 -9.49 -42.09
CA ALA A 132 19.34 -10.70 -42.87
C ALA A 132 18.26 -10.92 -43.94
N GLU A 133 18.72 -11.17 -45.16
CA GLU A 133 17.93 -11.68 -46.28
C GLU A 133 18.64 -12.91 -46.89
N ALA A 134 17.94 -13.66 -47.74
CA ALA A 134 18.53 -14.80 -48.42
C ALA A 134 19.74 -14.36 -49.26
N GLY A 135 20.90 -14.97 -49.01
CA GLY A 135 22.17 -14.64 -49.69
C GLY A 135 22.97 -13.47 -49.09
N THR A 136 22.51 -12.84 -47.99
CA THR A 136 23.26 -11.75 -47.33
C THR A 136 24.46 -12.25 -46.53
N PHE A 137 24.32 -13.40 -45.86
CA PHE A 137 25.34 -13.99 -45.00
C PHE A 137 25.53 -15.48 -45.35
N SER A 138 26.70 -16.04 -45.01
CA SER A 138 27.03 -17.45 -45.23
C SER A 138 27.47 -18.07 -43.91
N GLY A 139 26.64 -18.98 -43.40
CA GLY A 139 26.87 -19.68 -42.15
C GLY A 139 27.94 -20.78 -42.27
N ALA A 140 28.53 -21.14 -41.13
CA ALA A 140 29.52 -22.22 -41.02
C ALA A 140 28.93 -23.55 -40.56
N LEU A 141 27.63 -23.61 -40.24
CA LEU A 141 26.95 -24.82 -39.75
C LEU A 141 26.37 -25.70 -40.88
N GLY A 142 26.60 -25.37 -42.15
CA GLY A 142 26.07 -26.14 -43.29
C GLY A 142 24.56 -25.96 -43.52
N PHE A 143 24.01 -24.80 -43.19
CA PHE A 143 22.61 -24.43 -43.43
C PHE A 143 22.52 -23.08 -44.13
N ASP A 144 21.84 -23.03 -45.28
CA ASP A 144 21.69 -21.82 -46.08
C ASP A 144 20.34 -21.15 -45.79
N LEU A 145 20.36 -19.83 -45.55
CA LEU A 145 19.15 -19.03 -45.46
C LEU A 145 18.51 -18.90 -46.84
N ILE A 146 17.45 -19.69 -47.10
CA ILE A 146 16.78 -19.72 -48.41
C ILE A 146 15.60 -18.76 -48.50
N LYS A 147 15.01 -18.38 -47.36
CA LYS A 147 13.86 -17.48 -47.36
C LYS A 147 13.72 -16.71 -46.04
N THR A 148 13.31 -15.45 -46.16
CA THR A 148 12.81 -14.62 -45.07
C THR A 148 11.39 -14.16 -45.38
N PHE A 149 10.57 -14.01 -44.34
CA PHE A 149 9.26 -13.37 -44.41
C PHE A 149 9.21 -12.26 -43.35
N THR A 150 8.84 -11.06 -43.76
CA THR A 150 8.64 -9.91 -42.87
C THR A 150 7.49 -9.07 -43.42
N SER A 151 6.84 -8.30 -42.56
CA SER A 151 5.76 -7.39 -42.92
C SER A 151 6.09 -5.99 -42.43
N ASP A 152 7.12 -5.38 -43.00
CA ASP A 152 7.60 -4.06 -42.59
C ASP A 152 6.52 -2.98 -42.79
N PRO A 153 6.37 -2.00 -41.86
CA PRO A 153 5.45 -0.90 -42.02
C PRO A 153 5.80 -0.08 -43.27
N ALA A 154 4.80 0.15 -44.12
CA ALA A 154 4.97 0.81 -45.39
C ALA A 154 4.02 2.01 -45.58
N ILE A 155 4.55 3.10 -46.12
CA ILE A 155 3.76 4.22 -46.64
C ILE A 155 3.95 4.25 -48.15
N GLY A 156 2.96 3.74 -48.89
CA GLY A 156 3.07 3.58 -50.35
C GLY A 156 4.15 2.56 -50.71
N SER A 157 5.11 2.94 -51.54
CA SER A 157 6.24 2.08 -51.94
C SER A 157 7.45 2.15 -51.01
N PHE A 158 7.39 2.94 -49.94
CA PHE A 158 8.48 3.08 -48.98
C PHE A 158 8.21 2.20 -47.76
N ALA A 159 8.99 1.12 -47.63
CA ALA A 159 8.98 0.23 -46.48
C ALA A 159 10.10 0.62 -45.51
N ILE A 160 9.80 0.59 -44.21
CA ILE A 160 10.76 0.88 -43.14
C ILE A 160 11.01 -0.41 -42.37
N ASN A 161 12.26 -0.89 -42.39
CA ASN A 161 12.66 -2.00 -41.54
C ASN A 161 12.60 -1.56 -40.07
N ASP A 162 11.56 -2.00 -39.38
CA ASP A 162 11.29 -1.71 -37.97
C ASP A 162 11.79 -2.82 -37.04
N GLN A 163 12.49 -3.84 -37.56
CA GLN A 163 13.04 -4.95 -36.77
C GLN A 163 13.98 -4.51 -35.62
N PRO A 164 14.72 -3.39 -35.70
CA PRO A 164 15.45 -2.85 -34.55
C PRO A 164 14.58 -2.26 -33.42
N SER A 165 13.25 -2.21 -33.58
CA SER A 165 12.32 -1.64 -32.61
C SER A 165 12.06 -2.57 -31.43
N GLU A 166 11.30 -2.09 -30.44
CA GLU A 166 10.94 -2.86 -29.24
C GLU A 166 10.08 -4.09 -29.57
N GLU A 167 10.24 -5.16 -28.78
CA GLU A 167 9.69 -6.50 -28.99
C GLU A 167 8.17 -6.50 -29.27
N ALA A 168 7.40 -5.62 -28.64
CA ALA A 168 5.95 -5.56 -28.82
C ALA A 168 5.53 -5.29 -30.28
N PHE A 169 6.35 -4.59 -31.06
CA PHE A 169 6.09 -4.28 -32.47
C PHE A 169 6.58 -5.40 -33.39
N THR A 170 7.76 -5.95 -33.11
CA THR A 170 8.45 -6.88 -34.02
C THR A 170 8.09 -8.34 -33.79
N VAL A 171 7.46 -8.69 -32.66
CA VAL A 171 7.06 -10.08 -32.37
C VAL A 171 5.60 -10.36 -32.67
N TYR A 172 4.70 -9.42 -32.38
CA TYR A 172 3.26 -9.63 -32.52
C TYR A 172 2.70 -9.07 -33.82
N ASP A 173 3.23 -7.95 -34.30
CA ASP A 173 2.69 -7.22 -35.46
C ASP A 173 3.51 -7.56 -36.72
N HIS A 174 4.85 -7.44 -36.64
CA HIS A 174 5.74 -7.64 -37.79
C HIS A 174 6.86 -8.67 -37.52
N PRO A 175 6.54 -9.95 -37.26
CA PRO A 175 7.55 -10.99 -37.04
C PRO A 175 8.38 -11.26 -38.29
N LYS A 176 9.69 -11.37 -38.08
CA LYS A 176 10.63 -11.81 -39.11
C LYS A 176 10.90 -13.30 -39.00
N VAL A 177 10.40 -14.06 -39.97
CA VAL A 177 10.50 -15.51 -40.07
C VAL A 177 11.69 -15.89 -40.96
N PHE A 178 12.47 -16.88 -40.57
CA PHE A 178 13.59 -17.42 -41.34
C PHE A 178 13.39 -18.90 -41.67
N VAL A 179 13.75 -19.28 -42.90
CA VAL A 179 13.81 -20.68 -43.34
C VAL A 179 15.21 -20.98 -43.83
N PHE A 180 15.91 -21.80 -43.06
CA PHE A 180 17.21 -22.35 -43.46
C PHE A 180 17.03 -23.76 -44.00
N LYS A 181 17.83 -24.12 -44.99
CA LYS A 181 17.88 -25.47 -45.58
C LYS A 181 19.26 -26.06 -45.41
N LYS A 182 19.35 -27.33 -45.01
CA LYS A 182 20.62 -28.05 -44.94
C LYS A 182 21.29 -28.06 -46.32
N SER A 183 22.54 -27.62 -46.35
CA SER A 183 23.40 -27.61 -47.53
C SER A 183 23.96 -29.01 -47.79
N ALA A 184 24.37 -29.28 -49.03
CA ALA A 184 25.11 -30.49 -49.38
C ALA A 184 26.49 -30.55 -48.69
N ASP A 185 27.03 -29.39 -48.28
CA ASP A 185 28.33 -29.24 -47.61
C ASP A 185 28.24 -29.40 -46.08
N TYR A 186 27.10 -29.87 -45.54
CA TYR A 186 26.93 -30.12 -44.12
C TYR A 186 27.90 -31.20 -43.61
N ASP A 187 28.77 -30.82 -42.67
CA ASP A 187 29.72 -31.73 -42.00
C ASP A 187 29.44 -31.81 -40.49
N PRO A 188 28.98 -32.96 -39.97
CA PRO A 188 28.77 -33.19 -38.54
C PRO A 188 30.02 -32.92 -37.69
N GLU A 189 31.21 -33.23 -38.19
CA GLU A 189 32.46 -33.05 -37.45
C GLU A 189 32.81 -31.56 -37.33
N GLN A 190 32.59 -30.78 -38.39
CA GLN A 190 32.72 -29.34 -38.36
C GLN A 190 31.76 -28.68 -37.36
N VAL A 191 30.49 -29.11 -37.33
CA VAL A 191 29.50 -28.61 -36.36
C VAL A 191 29.93 -28.90 -34.93
N ARG A 192 30.39 -30.13 -34.64
CA ARG A 192 30.90 -30.51 -33.31
C ARG A 192 32.13 -29.69 -32.93
N ALA A 193 33.04 -29.43 -33.87
CA ALA A 193 34.23 -28.62 -33.63
C ALA A 193 33.89 -27.16 -33.31
N ILE A 194 32.94 -26.56 -34.02
CA ILE A 194 32.51 -25.17 -33.80
C ILE A 194 31.79 -25.04 -32.46
N LEU A 195 30.73 -25.84 -32.23
CA LEU A 195 29.91 -25.71 -31.03
C LEU A 195 30.59 -26.28 -29.78
N GLY A 196 31.47 -27.28 -29.93
CA GLY A 196 32.22 -27.89 -28.84
C GLY A 196 33.41 -27.06 -28.36
N ALA A 197 33.82 -26.04 -29.12
CA ALA A 197 34.83 -25.08 -28.70
C ALA A 197 34.30 -24.06 -27.66
N VAL A 198 32.97 -24.01 -27.45
CA VAL A 198 32.34 -23.10 -26.49
C VAL A 198 32.60 -23.58 -25.06
N ASP A 199 33.21 -22.74 -24.23
CA ASP A 199 33.42 -23.05 -22.81
C ASP A 199 32.12 -22.94 -22.02
N LEU A 200 31.55 -24.10 -21.69
CA LEU A 200 30.32 -24.21 -20.88
C LEU A 200 30.59 -24.18 -19.36
N THR A 201 31.86 -24.27 -18.92
CA THR A 201 32.20 -24.26 -17.49
C THR A 201 32.03 -22.88 -16.86
N GLY A 202 32.08 -21.82 -17.69
CA GLY A 202 31.90 -20.43 -17.32
C GLY A 202 30.47 -19.91 -17.39
N VAL A 203 29.46 -20.75 -17.65
CA VAL A 203 28.06 -20.30 -17.77
C VAL A 203 27.57 -19.70 -16.45
N VAL A 204 27.31 -18.39 -16.46
CA VAL A 204 26.86 -17.66 -15.28
C VAL A 204 25.36 -17.42 -15.37
N HIS A 205 24.61 -17.93 -14.40
CA HIS A 205 23.21 -17.54 -14.22
C HIS A 205 23.12 -16.16 -13.56
N VAL A 206 23.32 -15.13 -14.38
CA VAL A 206 23.09 -13.74 -13.97
C VAL A 206 21.60 -13.40 -14.13
N THR A 207 20.97 -12.99 -13.04
CA THR A 207 19.64 -12.36 -13.07
C THR A 207 19.80 -10.87 -13.40
N PRO A 208 18.82 -10.20 -14.04
CA PRO A 208 18.85 -8.75 -14.29
C PRO A 208 19.03 -7.86 -13.05
N LYS A 209 19.01 -8.46 -11.84
CA LYS A 209 19.19 -7.83 -10.53
C LYS A 209 20.63 -7.87 -10.01
N GLN A 210 21.53 -8.62 -10.64
CA GLN A 210 22.84 -8.96 -10.05
C GLN A 210 24.00 -8.03 -10.45
N THR A 211 23.80 -7.01 -11.27
CA THR A 211 24.91 -6.20 -11.81
C THR A 211 25.30 -4.97 -10.98
N ASP A 212 24.42 -4.38 -10.15
CA ASP A 212 24.71 -3.03 -9.58
C ASP A 212 24.38 -2.76 -8.09
N SER A 213 23.91 -3.73 -7.30
CA SER A 213 23.77 -3.49 -5.86
C SER A 213 23.87 -4.77 -5.06
N HIS A 214 24.76 -4.81 -4.07
CA HIS A 214 24.84 -5.90 -3.11
C HIS A 214 23.95 -5.57 -1.90
N PRO A 215 22.69 -6.02 -1.81
CA PRO A 215 22.14 -6.37 -0.52
C PRO A 215 22.76 -7.72 -0.13
N GLY A 216 23.25 -7.84 1.09
CA GLY A 216 24.04 -8.98 1.56
C GLY A 216 23.48 -10.35 1.20
N ASN A 217 24.36 -11.36 1.25
CA ASN A 217 23.97 -12.77 1.16
C ASN A 217 22.67 -13.05 1.94
N LEU A 218 21.55 -13.25 1.23
CA LEU A 218 20.24 -13.52 1.83
C LEU A 218 20.12 -14.93 2.40
N MET A 219 21.21 -15.70 2.37
CA MET A 219 21.32 -17.02 2.98
C MET A 219 21.50 -16.89 4.49
N LEU A 220 20.83 -17.77 5.22
CA LEU A 220 21.13 -17.97 6.63
C LEU A 220 22.55 -18.55 6.78
N PRO A 221 23.34 -18.08 7.76
CA PRO A 221 24.54 -18.78 8.18
C PRO A 221 24.25 -20.25 8.54
N ALA A 222 25.20 -21.14 8.27
CA ALA A 222 25.01 -22.59 8.41
C ALA A 222 24.58 -23.03 9.81
N ASP A 223 25.08 -22.36 10.85
CA ASP A 223 24.70 -22.58 12.26
C ASP A 223 23.22 -22.22 12.51
N ARG A 224 22.76 -21.07 12.00
CA ARG A 224 21.36 -20.66 12.11
C ARG A 224 20.44 -21.51 11.24
N LEU A 225 20.88 -21.92 10.05
CA LEU A 225 20.11 -22.83 9.21
C LEU A 225 19.90 -24.19 9.91
N ALA A 226 20.94 -24.71 10.57
CA ALA A 226 20.83 -25.92 11.40
C ALA A 226 19.85 -25.71 12.57
N GLU A 227 19.91 -24.56 13.25
CA GLU A 227 18.96 -24.19 14.31
C GLU A 227 17.51 -24.18 13.80
N GLN A 228 17.24 -23.56 12.64
CA GLN A 228 15.90 -23.54 12.04
C GLN A 228 15.40 -24.95 11.70
N ARG A 229 16.28 -25.82 11.20
CA ARG A 229 15.94 -27.23 10.89
C ARG A 229 15.65 -28.06 12.14
N SER A 230 16.20 -27.69 13.29
CA SER A 230 15.95 -28.35 14.57
C SER A 230 14.63 -27.95 15.25
N GLY A 231 13.91 -26.95 14.73
CA GLY A 231 12.71 -26.32 15.33
C GLY A 231 11.45 -27.17 15.43
N GLY A 232 11.53 -28.47 15.13
CA GLY A 232 10.41 -29.42 15.15
C GLY A 232 9.54 -29.39 13.88
N THR A 233 8.65 -30.37 13.78
CA THR A 233 7.68 -30.46 12.68
C THR A 233 6.44 -29.61 12.96
N TRP A 234 5.65 -29.34 11.92
CA TRP A 234 4.44 -28.52 12.06
C TRP A 234 3.40 -29.16 12.99
N SER A 235 3.22 -30.48 12.91
CA SER A 235 2.31 -31.24 13.76
C SER A 235 2.76 -31.29 15.23
N GLN A 236 4.07 -31.19 15.50
CA GLN A 236 4.60 -31.07 16.86
C GLN A 236 4.31 -29.69 17.46
N LEU A 237 4.36 -28.63 16.64
CA LEU A 237 4.09 -27.26 17.08
C LEU A 237 2.58 -26.99 17.23
N PHE A 238 1.77 -27.52 16.31
CA PHE A 238 0.33 -27.27 16.23
C PHE A 238 -0.44 -28.58 16.02
N ASN A 239 -1.17 -29.01 17.04
CA ASN A 239 -1.95 -30.24 17.02
C ASN A 239 -3.45 -29.92 16.82
N TYR A 240 -4.04 -30.41 15.72
CA TYR A 240 -5.47 -30.27 15.43
C TYR A 240 -6.37 -30.99 16.44
N ASP A 241 -5.89 -32.08 17.06
CA ASP A 241 -6.64 -32.85 18.05
C ASP A 241 -6.65 -32.22 19.45
N ALA A 242 -5.83 -31.19 19.67
CA ALA A 242 -5.82 -30.46 20.94
C ALA A 242 -7.18 -29.79 21.18
N LEU A 243 -7.66 -29.77 22.42
CA LEU A 243 -9.00 -29.29 22.78
C LEU A 243 -9.29 -27.89 22.22
N GLN A 244 -8.33 -26.97 22.31
CA GLN A 244 -8.46 -25.60 21.82
C GLN A 244 -8.56 -25.48 20.30
N ASN A 245 -8.19 -26.51 19.53
CA ASN A 245 -8.29 -26.53 18.06
C ASN A 245 -9.49 -27.35 17.59
N ARG A 246 -9.87 -28.38 18.34
CA ARG A 246 -11.01 -29.26 18.04
C ARG A 246 -12.36 -28.55 18.20
N TYR A 247 -12.48 -27.63 19.17
CA TYR A 247 -13.74 -26.96 19.49
C TYR A 247 -13.68 -25.46 19.17
N PRO A 248 -14.30 -25.00 18.06
CA PRO A 248 -14.20 -23.61 17.61
C PRO A 248 -14.60 -22.57 18.67
N LEU A 249 -15.68 -22.85 19.42
CA LEU A 249 -16.12 -21.96 20.50
C LEU A 249 -15.07 -21.84 21.60
N LEU A 250 -14.43 -22.94 21.99
CA LEU A 250 -13.34 -22.91 22.96
C LEU A 250 -12.14 -22.12 22.41
N THR A 251 -11.82 -22.26 21.12
CA THR A 251 -10.76 -21.46 20.47
C THR A 251 -11.04 -19.97 20.60
N VAL A 252 -12.26 -19.53 20.24
CA VAL A 252 -12.67 -18.13 20.29
C VAL A 252 -12.62 -17.60 21.73
N LEU A 253 -13.16 -18.35 22.69
CA LEU A 253 -13.18 -17.95 24.11
C LEU A 253 -11.76 -17.87 24.68
N LEU A 254 -10.91 -18.86 24.41
CA LEU A 254 -9.51 -18.88 24.86
C LEU A 254 -8.73 -17.70 24.27
N TRP A 255 -8.89 -17.44 22.98
CA TRP A 255 -8.24 -16.33 22.30
C TRP A 255 -8.68 -14.97 22.88
N TYR A 256 -9.99 -14.75 22.98
CA TYR A 256 -10.55 -13.50 23.50
C TYR A 256 -10.11 -13.24 24.95
N LEU A 257 -10.12 -14.29 25.78
CA LEU A 257 -9.67 -14.22 27.17
C LEU A 257 -8.17 -13.92 27.25
N ALA A 258 -7.33 -14.57 26.43
CA ALA A 258 -5.89 -14.34 26.41
C ALA A 258 -5.54 -12.89 26.04
N VAL A 259 -6.18 -12.34 25.01
CA VAL A 259 -6.01 -10.93 24.62
C VAL A 259 -6.45 -9.99 25.74
N SER A 260 -7.57 -10.29 26.40
CA SER A 260 -8.12 -9.45 27.49
C SER A 260 -7.26 -9.48 28.74
N VAL A 261 -6.83 -10.66 29.18
CA VAL A 261 -5.94 -10.83 30.35
C VAL A 261 -4.61 -10.12 30.11
N LEU A 262 -4.02 -10.26 28.91
CA LEU A 262 -2.79 -9.55 28.56
C LEU A 262 -2.98 -8.02 28.65
N GLY A 263 -4.11 -7.50 28.16
CA GLY A 263 -4.47 -6.10 28.29
C GLY A 263 -4.61 -5.64 29.76
N TRP A 264 -5.35 -6.38 30.57
CA TRP A 264 -5.54 -6.06 31.99
C TRP A 264 -4.24 -6.07 32.79
N LEU A 265 -3.36 -7.04 32.54
CA LEU A 265 -2.05 -7.11 33.18
C LEU A 265 -1.13 -5.96 32.74
N SER A 266 -1.29 -5.47 31.51
CA SER A 266 -0.49 -4.36 30.97
C SER A 266 -1.04 -2.98 31.38
N TYR A 267 -2.32 -2.86 31.72
CA TYR A 267 -2.96 -1.59 32.05
C TYR A 267 -2.26 -0.78 33.17
N PRO A 268 -1.80 -1.36 34.30
CA PRO A 268 -1.07 -0.66 35.35
C PRO A 268 0.22 0.03 34.88
N PHE A 269 0.87 -0.54 33.86
CA PHE A 269 2.02 0.05 33.20
C PHE A 269 1.60 1.17 32.24
N VAL A 270 0.56 0.93 31.43
CA VAL A 270 0.04 1.91 30.46
C VAL A 270 -0.47 3.18 31.13
N ARG A 271 -1.25 3.07 32.22
CA ARG A 271 -1.72 4.23 33.00
C ARG A 271 -0.59 5.07 33.57
N TYR A 272 0.55 4.43 33.88
CA TYR A 272 1.73 5.08 34.41
C TYR A 272 2.47 5.82 33.29
N ALA A 273 2.68 5.17 32.15
CA ALA A 273 3.39 5.71 30.99
C ALA A 273 2.61 6.81 30.23
N LEU A 274 1.27 6.74 30.21
CA LEU A 274 0.38 7.66 29.47
C LEU A 274 -0.50 8.53 30.39
N PRO A 275 0.08 9.37 31.27
CA PRO A 275 -0.70 10.15 32.24
C PRO A 275 -1.48 11.33 31.64
N GLY A 276 -1.23 11.68 30.37
CA GLY A 276 -1.92 12.77 29.68
C GLY A 276 -3.37 12.40 29.34
N LEU A 277 -3.60 11.12 29.06
CA LEU A 277 -4.91 10.59 28.70
C LEU A 277 -5.85 10.54 29.91
N GLY A 278 -7.04 11.14 29.77
CA GLY A 278 -8.10 11.15 30.76
C GLY A 278 -8.76 9.79 31.00
N ASP A 279 -8.62 8.83 30.08
CA ASP A 279 -8.99 7.41 30.24
C ASP A 279 -7.82 6.53 30.72
N ARG A 280 -6.66 7.14 31.03
CA ARG A 280 -5.43 6.46 31.44
C ARG A 280 -4.92 5.42 30.42
N GLY A 281 -5.36 5.49 29.16
CA GLY A 281 -4.97 4.55 28.12
C GLY A 281 -5.53 3.13 28.27
N TYR A 282 -6.62 2.93 29.03
CA TYR A 282 -7.24 1.60 29.17
C TYR A 282 -7.57 0.92 27.83
N PRO A 283 -8.17 1.61 26.82
CA PRO A 283 -8.46 0.99 25.52
C PRO A 283 -7.19 0.55 24.77
N LEU A 284 -6.05 1.19 25.03
CA LEU A 284 -4.76 0.90 24.40
C LEU A 284 -3.97 -0.21 25.11
N SER A 285 -4.44 -0.67 26.27
CA SER A 285 -3.73 -1.64 27.10
C SER A 285 -3.46 -2.97 26.39
N ARG A 286 -4.41 -3.41 25.55
CA ARG A 286 -4.30 -4.66 24.76
C ARG A 286 -3.18 -4.59 23.72
N ILE A 287 -3.11 -3.50 22.95
CA ILE A 287 -2.07 -3.34 21.93
C ILE A 287 -0.70 -3.14 22.58
N VAL A 288 -0.59 -2.40 23.68
CA VAL A 288 0.70 -2.27 24.41
C VAL A 288 1.14 -3.63 24.97
N GLY A 289 0.22 -4.40 25.57
CA GLY A 289 0.53 -5.72 26.10
C GLY A 289 0.97 -6.69 25.01
N LEU A 290 0.27 -6.71 23.87
CA LEU A 290 0.64 -7.52 22.72
C LEU A 290 2.01 -7.10 22.16
N LEU A 291 2.27 -5.79 22.06
CA LEU A 291 3.53 -5.25 21.57
C LEU A 291 4.69 -5.58 22.51
N MET A 292 4.50 -5.52 23.83
CA MET A 292 5.50 -5.94 24.81
C MET A 292 5.78 -7.44 24.71
N LEU A 293 4.75 -8.28 24.63
CA LEU A 293 4.90 -9.72 24.48
C LEU A 293 5.66 -10.07 23.19
N ALA A 294 5.28 -9.45 22.08
CA ALA A 294 5.93 -9.60 20.79
C ALA A 294 7.39 -9.14 20.83
N TYR A 295 7.63 -7.94 21.35
CA TYR A 295 8.95 -7.34 21.39
C TYR A 295 9.95 -8.18 22.19
N PHE A 296 9.63 -8.53 23.44
CA PHE A 296 10.57 -9.24 24.30
C PHE A 296 10.81 -10.69 23.84
N SER A 297 9.79 -11.36 23.30
CA SER A 297 9.97 -12.72 22.77
C SER A 297 10.73 -12.73 21.44
N TRP A 298 10.51 -11.75 20.57
CA TRP A 298 11.28 -11.55 19.34
C TRP A 298 12.73 -11.17 19.62
N LEU A 299 12.97 -10.30 20.61
CA LEU A 299 14.31 -9.92 21.02
C LEU A 299 15.07 -11.14 21.56
N ALA A 300 14.42 -11.96 22.40
CA ALA A 300 14.98 -13.22 22.86
C ALA A 300 15.32 -14.16 21.68
N GLY A 301 14.40 -14.32 20.72
CA GLY A 301 14.64 -15.08 19.48
C GLY A 301 15.77 -14.54 18.61
N SER A 302 15.92 -13.21 18.55
CA SER A 302 17.02 -12.56 17.82
C SER A 302 18.37 -12.79 18.49
N MET A 303 18.37 -12.94 19.82
CA MET A 303 19.52 -13.33 20.66
C MET A 303 19.76 -14.85 20.70
N ARG A 304 19.10 -15.63 19.81
CA ARG A 304 19.21 -17.10 19.73
C ARG A 304 18.66 -17.86 20.94
N ILE A 305 17.74 -17.26 21.70
CA ILE A 305 16.90 -17.99 22.65
C ILE A 305 15.70 -18.55 21.88
N PRO A 306 15.41 -19.87 21.91
CA PRO A 306 14.36 -20.45 21.08
C PRO A 306 13.01 -19.74 21.24
N PHE A 307 12.41 -19.32 20.12
CA PHE A 307 11.07 -18.73 20.04
C PHE A 307 10.01 -19.81 20.26
N SER A 308 9.89 -20.29 21.50
CA SER A 308 9.06 -21.42 21.90
C SER A 308 7.90 -21.01 22.81
N ARG A 309 6.97 -21.95 23.06
CA ARG A 309 5.88 -21.75 24.04
C ARG A 309 6.42 -21.43 25.45
N ALA A 310 7.54 -22.03 25.83
CA ALA A 310 8.18 -21.78 27.12
C ALA A 310 8.72 -20.35 27.23
N THR A 311 9.39 -19.86 26.18
CA THR A 311 9.90 -18.48 26.11
C THR A 311 8.76 -17.47 26.11
N LEU A 312 7.71 -17.71 25.31
CA LEU A 312 6.52 -16.87 25.28
C LEU A 312 5.79 -16.85 26.63
N GLY A 313 5.64 -18.00 27.28
CA GLY A 313 5.04 -18.12 28.60
C GLY A 313 5.86 -17.41 29.69
N THR A 314 7.18 -17.46 29.60
CA THR A 314 8.09 -16.74 30.49
C THR A 314 7.94 -15.23 30.34
N VAL A 315 7.96 -14.71 29.10
CA VAL A 315 7.76 -13.28 28.82
C VAL A 315 6.37 -12.84 29.30
N PHE A 316 5.32 -13.62 29.03
CA PHE A 316 3.98 -13.36 29.54
C PHE A 316 3.96 -13.28 31.09
N GLY A 317 4.63 -14.23 31.76
CA GLY A 317 4.78 -14.24 33.21
C GLY A 317 5.51 -13.01 33.76
N LEU A 318 6.56 -12.54 33.08
CA LEU A 318 7.28 -11.31 33.46
C LEU A 318 6.39 -10.07 33.32
N ILE A 319 5.61 -9.97 32.24
CA ILE A 319 4.61 -8.90 32.05
C ILE A 319 3.56 -8.98 33.16
N ALA A 320 3.08 -10.17 33.51
CA ALA A 320 2.13 -10.39 34.58
C ALA A 320 2.69 -9.93 35.94
N ILE A 321 3.92 -10.30 36.28
CA ILE A 321 4.60 -9.88 37.52
C ILE A 321 4.73 -8.36 37.58
N LEU A 322 5.21 -7.72 36.51
CA LEU A 322 5.31 -6.26 36.42
C LEU A 322 3.93 -5.61 36.62
N GLY A 323 2.90 -6.13 35.93
CA GLY A 323 1.52 -5.69 36.05
C GLY A 323 0.97 -5.80 37.47
N LEU A 324 1.21 -6.92 38.14
CA LEU A 324 0.77 -7.16 39.52
C LEU A 324 1.50 -6.27 40.53
N ILE A 325 2.82 -6.09 40.39
CA ILE A 325 3.61 -5.17 41.24
C ILE A 325 3.09 -3.74 41.10
N LEU A 326 2.88 -3.28 39.86
CA LEU A 326 2.35 -1.94 39.59
C LEU A 326 0.89 -1.80 40.04
N SER A 327 0.08 -2.84 39.92
CA SER A 327 -1.29 -2.88 40.46
C SER A 327 -1.30 -2.74 41.97
N TRP A 328 -0.40 -3.46 42.66
CA TRP A 328 -0.30 -3.40 44.11
C TRP A 328 0.15 -2.00 44.59
N LYS A 329 1.15 -1.41 43.92
CA LYS A 329 1.60 -0.03 44.20
C LYS A 329 0.48 1.00 43.95
N GLN A 330 -0.39 0.77 42.96
CA GLN A 330 -1.46 1.69 42.56
C GLN A 330 -2.84 1.27 43.11
N ARG A 331 -2.92 0.33 44.06
CA ARG A 331 -4.16 -0.34 44.47
C ARG A 331 -5.26 0.59 44.97
N THR A 332 -4.89 1.66 45.68
CA THR A 332 -5.83 2.65 46.21
C THR A 332 -6.45 3.46 45.08
N ALA A 333 -5.61 3.95 44.16
CA ALA A 333 -6.05 4.69 42.97
C ALA A 333 -6.90 3.82 42.03
N LEU A 334 -6.51 2.56 41.81
CA LEU A 334 -7.25 1.61 40.97
C LEU A 334 -8.63 1.29 41.55
N ARG A 335 -8.73 1.05 42.87
CA ARG A 335 -10.02 0.80 43.54
C ARG A 335 -10.94 2.01 43.47
N ALA A 336 -10.42 3.22 43.70
CA ALA A 336 -11.20 4.45 43.60
C ALA A 336 -11.72 4.66 42.16
N GLU A 337 -10.84 4.50 41.17
CA GLU A 337 -11.19 4.67 39.76
C GLU A 337 -12.19 3.62 39.27
N TRP A 338 -12.07 2.36 39.71
CA TRP A 338 -13.08 1.34 39.43
C TRP A 338 -14.45 1.75 39.99
N ARG A 339 -14.51 2.21 41.23
CA ARG A 339 -15.76 2.63 41.86
C ARG A 339 -16.40 3.83 41.14
N GLU A 340 -15.59 4.79 40.70
CA GLU A 340 -16.05 6.01 40.05
C GLU A 340 -16.37 5.82 38.55
N ARG A 341 -15.65 4.92 37.87
CA ARG A 341 -15.66 4.81 36.40
C ARG A 341 -15.93 3.39 35.88
N ARG A 342 -16.45 2.46 36.69
CA ARG A 342 -16.80 1.09 36.25
C ARG A 342 -17.62 1.06 34.96
N ALA A 343 -18.56 1.99 34.79
CA ALA A 343 -19.39 2.07 33.58
C ALA A 343 -18.53 2.30 32.33
N TYR A 344 -17.51 3.16 32.41
CA TYR A 344 -16.58 3.40 31.31
C TYR A 344 -15.76 2.16 30.98
N PHE A 345 -15.21 1.45 31.98
CA PHE A 345 -14.49 0.19 31.74
C PHE A 345 -15.38 -0.83 31.04
N LEU A 346 -16.61 -1.02 31.53
CA LEU A 346 -17.60 -1.91 30.91
C LEU A 346 -17.98 -1.48 29.48
N THR A 347 -18.07 -0.17 29.21
CA THR A 347 -18.29 0.34 27.86
C THR A 347 -17.12 0.00 26.93
N VAL A 348 -15.87 0.17 27.37
CA VAL A 348 -14.69 -0.16 26.56
C VAL A 348 -14.63 -1.67 26.27
N GLU A 349 -14.91 -2.50 27.27
CA GLU A 349 -14.99 -3.97 27.10
C GLU A 349 -16.13 -4.37 26.17
N GLY A 350 -17.30 -3.75 26.31
CA GLY A 350 -18.44 -3.97 25.44
C GLY A 350 -18.17 -3.54 23.98
N LEU A 351 -17.48 -2.41 23.79
CA LEU A 351 -17.06 -1.96 22.45
C LEU A 351 -16.05 -2.93 21.84
N PHE A 352 -15.04 -3.38 22.61
CA PHE A 352 -14.10 -4.38 22.14
C PHE A 352 -14.80 -5.67 21.70
N LEU A 353 -15.71 -6.16 22.54
CA LEU A 353 -16.52 -7.35 22.26
C LEU A 353 -17.38 -7.16 21.00
N ALA A 354 -18.05 -6.01 20.86
CA ALA A 354 -18.92 -5.72 19.72
C ALA A 354 -18.15 -5.71 18.39
N PHE A 355 -17.01 -5.01 18.32
CA PHE A 355 -16.19 -4.99 17.10
C PHE A 355 -15.52 -6.34 16.83
N PHE A 356 -15.11 -7.07 17.87
CA PHE A 356 -14.58 -8.41 17.72
C PHE A 356 -15.64 -9.38 17.17
N ILE A 357 -16.86 -9.37 17.72
CA ILE A 357 -17.97 -10.19 17.21
C ILE A 357 -18.33 -9.78 15.79
N PHE A 358 -18.41 -8.49 15.49
CA PHE A 358 -18.69 -8.01 14.14
C PHE A 358 -17.65 -8.54 13.13
N GLY A 359 -16.36 -8.37 13.41
CA GLY A 359 -15.30 -8.91 12.56
C GLY A 359 -15.35 -10.44 12.46
N LEU A 360 -15.67 -11.12 13.56
CA LEU A 360 -15.80 -12.57 13.59
C LEU A 360 -16.97 -13.06 12.71
N LEU A 361 -18.10 -12.35 12.69
CA LEU A 361 -19.25 -12.66 11.82
C LEU A 361 -18.90 -12.44 10.35
N VAL A 362 -18.14 -11.40 10.02
CA VAL A 362 -17.60 -11.19 8.66
C VAL A 362 -16.72 -12.37 8.25
N ARG A 363 -15.80 -12.80 9.11
CA ARG A 363 -14.95 -13.97 8.84
C ARG A 363 -15.73 -15.29 8.84
N PHE A 364 -16.81 -15.40 9.60
CA PHE A 364 -17.68 -16.58 9.56
C PHE A 364 -18.38 -16.72 8.21
N GLY A 365 -18.73 -15.61 7.56
CA GLY A 365 -19.29 -15.60 6.21
C GLY A 365 -18.28 -15.91 5.09
N ASN A 366 -16.99 -15.66 5.32
CA ASN A 366 -15.91 -15.98 4.37
C ASN A 366 -14.61 -16.34 5.12
N PRO A 367 -14.50 -17.55 5.67
CA PRO A 367 -13.35 -17.97 6.50
C PRO A 367 -12.12 -18.33 5.67
N ASP A 368 -12.26 -18.43 4.36
CA ASP A 368 -11.22 -18.91 3.45
C ASP A 368 -10.03 -17.95 3.40
N LEU A 369 -8.85 -18.57 3.24
CA LEU A 369 -7.56 -17.91 3.07
C LEU A 369 -7.21 -17.71 1.58
N TRP A 370 -8.24 -17.66 0.74
CA TRP A 370 -8.15 -17.42 -0.71
C TRP A 370 -9.43 -16.75 -1.19
N HIS A 371 -9.36 -15.94 -2.24
CA HIS A 371 -10.55 -15.42 -2.92
C HIS A 371 -10.66 -16.01 -4.33
N PRO A 372 -11.69 -16.82 -4.65
CA PRO A 372 -11.78 -17.54 -5.93
C PRO A 372 -11.70 -16.65 -7.19
N TRP A 373 -12.37 -15.50 -7.17
CA TRP A 373 -12.50 -14.62 -8.34
C TRP A 373 -11.46 -13.51 -8.46
N LYS A 374 -10.97 -12.97 -7.34
CA LYS A 374 -10.04 -11.83 -7.31
C LYS A 374 -8.62 -12.23 -6.91
N GLY A 375 -8.42 -13.48 -6.48
CA GLY A 375 -7.15 -13.96 -5.95
C GLY A 375 -6.79 -13.29 -4.63
N GLY A 376 -5.71 -12.51 -4.63
CA GLY A 376 -5.22 -11.79 -3.44
C GLY A 376 -3.95 -12.38 -2.87
N GLU A 377 -3.43 -11.69 -1.85
CA GLU A 377 -2.10 -11.96 -1.31
C GLU A 377 -2.15 -12.79 -0.01
N LYS A 378 -3.34 -13.23 0.44
CA LYS A 378 -3.48 -14.13 1.62
C LYS A 378 -2.54 -15.34 1.60
N PRO A 379 -2.32 -16.06 0.48
CA PRO A 379 -1.39 -17.18 0.47
C PRO A 379 0.06 -16.74 0.76
N MET A 380 0.44 -15.57 0.26
CA MET A 380 1.75 -14.97 0.53
C MET A 380 1.86 -14.55 2.00
N ASP A 381 0.89 -13.80 2.52
CA ASP A 381 0.86 -13.39 3.94
C ASP A 381 0.86 -14.60 4.88
N PHE A 382 0.06 -15.62 4.57
CA PHE A 382 -0.02 -16.85 5.35
C PHE A 382 1.28 -17.65 5.30
N SER A 383 2.01 -17.63 4.19
CA SER A 383 3.33 -18.25 4.07
C SER A 383 4.36 -17.58 5.00
N TYR A 384 4.42 -16.25 5.02
CA TYR A 384 5.31 -15.51 5.93
C TYR A 384 4.89 -15.65 7.38
N PHE A 385 3.59 -15.64 7.65
CA PHE A 385 3.06 -15.89 8.98
C PHE A 385 3.46 -17.28 9.52
N ASN A 386 3.32 -18.33 8.71
CA ASN A 386 3.73 -19.68 9.08
C ASN A 386 5.26 -19.78 9.25
N ALA A 387 6.04 -19.11 8.40
CA ALA A 387 7.49 -19.08 8.51
C ALA A 387 7.95 -18.46 9.83
N VAL A 388 7.36 -17.32 10.23
CA VAL A 388 7.61 -16.70 11.54
C VAL A 388 7.23 -17.62 12.70
N LEU A 389 6.07 -18.27 12.62
CA LEU A 389 5.61 -19.18 13.67
C LEU A 389 6.47 -20.44 13.78
N LYS A 390 6.98 -20.98 12.66
CA LYS A 390 7.82 -22.18 12.65
C LYS A 390 9.26 -21.88 13.07
N SER A 391 9.76 -20.67 12.81
CA SER A 391 11.17 -20.33 13.07
C SER A 391 11.56 -20.49 14.54
N THR A 392 12.76 -21.02 14.78
CA THR A 392 13.37 -21.23 16.10
C THR A 392 14.00 -19.93 16.62
N SER A 393 14.67 -19.18 15.75
CA SER A 393 15.28 -17.88 16.05
C SER A 393 14.99 -16.88 14.93
N PHE A 394 15.37 -15.61 15.14
CA PHE A 394 15.18 -14.55 14.13
C PHE A 394 16.54 -14.12 13.53
N PRO A 395 16.61 -13.78 12.21
CA PRO A 395 15.49 -13.62 11.27
C PRO A 395 14.83 -14.96 10.89
N PRO A 396 13.54 -14.94 10.49
CA PRO A 396 12.83 -16.16 10.13
C PRO A 396 13.31 -16.67 8.77
N TYR A 397 13.24 -17.99 8.55
CA TYR A 397 13.58 -18.57 7.24
C TYR A 397 12.60 -18.09 6.16
N ASP A 398 13.07 -18.01 4.92
CA ASP A 398 12.23 -17.66 3.78
C ASP A 398 11.51 -18.91 3.23
N PRO A 399 10.16 -18.93 3.17
CA PRO A 399 9.43 -20.06 2.61
C PRO A 399 9.59 -20.20 1.09
N TRP A 400 10.05 -19.16 0.39
CA TRP A 400 10.20 -19.11 -1.07
C TRP A 400 11.66 -19.12 -1.53
N PHE A 401 12.63 -18.98 -0.61
CA PHE A 401 14.05 -18.98 -0.92
C PHE A 401 14.81 -19.97 -0.02
N SER A 402 15.07 -21.18 -0.54
CA SER A 402 15.66 -22.29 0.22
C SER A 402 17.01 -21.93 0.85
N GLY A 403 17.12 -22.12 2.17
CA GLY A 403 18.30 -21.74 2.94
C GLY A 403 18.41 -20.24 3.25
N GLY A 404 17.50 -19.43 2.71
CA GLY A 404 17.44 -17.99 2.92
C GLY A 404 16.60 -17.56 4.13
N TYR A 405 16.61 -16.25 4.37
CA TYR A 405 15.76 -15.60 5.38
C TYR A 405 14.87 -14.52 4.75
N ILE A 406 13.74 -14.23 5.40
CA ILE A 406 12.78 -13.23 4.92
C ILE A 406 13.40 -11.83 4.97
N ASN A 407 13.66 -11.25 3.79
CA ASN A 407 14.05 -9.84 3.64
C ASN A 407 12.84 -8.93 3.41
N TYR A 408 11.91 -8.94 4.36
CA TYR A 408 10.63 -8.22 4.34
C TYR A 408 10.26 -7.78 5.76
N TYR A 409 9.30 -6.87 5.93
CA TYR A 409 8.85 -6.33 7.23
C TYR A 409 8.03 -7.35 8.05
N TYR A 410 8.69 -8.42 8.48
CA TYR A 410 8.06 -9.59 9.11
C TYR A 410 7.60 -9.36 10.57
N TYR A 411 7.95 -8.24 11.22
CA TYR A 411 7.64 -8.05 12.65
C TYR A 411 6.13 -7.94 12.91
N GLY A 412 5.34 -7.50 11.92
CA GLY A 412 3.88 -7.56 12.01
C GLY A 412 3.38 -8.99 12.26
N PHE A 413 3.94 -9.98 11.57
CA PHE A 413 3.59 -11.38 11.77
C PHE A 413 4.02 -11.93 13.13
N VAL A 414 5.12 -11.41 13.70
CA VAL A 414 5.51 -11.70 15.08
C VAL A 414 4.44 -11.17 16.04
N LEU A 415 4.01 -9.91 15.86
CA LEU A 415 3.03 -9.25 16.73
C LEU A 415 1.73 -10.06 16.85
N VAL A 416 1.20 -10.53 15.72
CA VAL A 416 -0.03 -11.32 15.72
C VAL A 416 0.21 -12.81 16.00
N GLY A 417 1.44 -13.30 15.80
CA GLY A 417 1.82 -14.71 15.96
C GLY A 417 2.16 -15.14 17.38
N VAL A 418 2.59 -14.22 18.26
CA VAL A 418 2.99 -14.60 19.63
C VAL A 418 1.89 -15.28 20.43
N LEU A 419 0.63 -14.83 20.32
CA LEU A 419 -0.49 -15.48 20.99
C LEU A 419 -0.86 -16.81 20.34
N VAL A 420 -0.73 -16.91 19.02
CA VAL A 420 -0.98 -18.16 18.28
C VAL A 420 -0.04 -19.25 18.73
N LYS A 421 1.27 -18.96 18.77
CA LYS A 421 2.27 -19.91 19.23
C LYS A 421 2.12 -20.23 20.71
N LEU A 422 1.90 -19.23 21.57
CA LEU A 422 1.71 -19.42 23.02
C LEU A 422 0.54 -20.38 23.33
N LEU A 423 -0.62 -20.11 22.75
CA LEU A 423 -1.84 -20.90 22.95
C LEU A 423 -1.81 -22.24 22.19
N GLY A 424 -0.91 -22.41 21.23
CA GLY A 424 -0.87 -23.58 20.37
C GLY A 424 -2.12 -23.71 19.50
N ILE A 425 -2.64 -22.58 19.02
CA ILE A 425 -3.78 -22.55 18.10
C ILE A 425 -3.25 -22.75 16.68
N VAL A 426 -3.90 -23.61 15.91
CA VAL A 426 -3.52 -23.85 14.51
C VAL A 426 -3.58 -22.54 13.72
N PRO A 427 -2.55 -22.16 12.94
CA PRO A 427 -2.48 -20.86 12.28
C PRO A 427 -3.63 -20.56 11.31
N SER A 428 -4.16 -21.55 10.59
CA SER A 428 -5.31 -21.36 9.70
C SER A 428 -6.60 -21.00 10.45
N ILE A 429 -6.75 -21.47 11.69
CA ILE A 429 -7.86 -21.09 12.58
C ILE A 429 -7.59 -19.72 13.17
N ALA A 430 -6.36 -19.49 13.67
CA ALA A 430 -5.99 -18.23 14.31
C ALA A 430 -6.07 -17.02 13.38
N TYR A 431 -5.78 -17.18 12.08
CA TYR A 431 -5.90 -16.11 11.09
C TYR A 431 -7.30 -15.45 11.11
N ASN A 432 -8.34 -16.27 11.30
CA ASN A 432 -9.73 -15.82 11.41
C ASN A 432 -10.07 -15.14 12.75
N LEU A 433 -9.20 -15.22 13.76
CA LEU A 433 -9.32 -14.52 15.05
C LEU A 433 -8.43 -13.28 15.12
N ILE A 434 -7.33 -13.27 14.38
CA ILE A 434 -6.41 -12.13 14.26
C ILE A 434 -7.13 -10.94 13.62
N LEU A 435 -7.78 -11.11 12.47
CA LEU A 435 -8.45 -10.02 11.76
C LEU A 435 -9.52 -9.31 12.63
N PRO A 436 -10.45 -10.01 13.31
CA PRO A 436 -11.39 -9.37 14.24
C PRO A 436 -10.71 -8.67 15.43
N THR A 437 -9.59 -9.22 15.90
CA THR A 437 -8.83 -8.61 17.01
C THR A 437 -8.20 -7.29 16.58
N LEU A 438 -7.58 -7.26 15.39
CA LEU A 438 -7.01 -6.03 14.82
C LEU A 438 -8.12 -4.99 14.58
N LEU A 439 -9.28 -5.39 14.05
CA LEU A 439 -10.44 -4.51 13.85
C LEU A 439 -10.87 -3.86 15.18
N ALA A 440 -11.02 -4.67 16.24
CA ALA A 440 -11.38 -4.18 17.55
C ALA A 440 -10.30 -3.26 18.16
N MET A 441 -9.01 -3.56 17.95
CA MET A 441 -7.90 -2.72 18.43
C MET A 441 -7.84 -1.37 17.71
N ILE A 442 -8.07 -1.30 16.40
CA ILE A 442 -8.10 -0.01 15.69
C ILE A 442 -9.31 0.83 16.11
N ALA A 443 -10.47 0.20 16.32
CA ALA A 443 -11.66 0.86 16.80
C ALA A 443 -11.43 1.48 18.20
N LEU A 444 -10.81 0.72 19.11
CA LEU A 444 -10.45 1.21 20.44
C LEU A 444 -9.34 2.28 20.42
N GLY A 445 -8.37 2.17 19.52
CA GLY A 445 -7.32 3.18 19.36
C GLY A 445 -7.90 4.52 18.90
N ALA A 446 -8.82 4.49 17.92
CA ALA A 446 -9.54 5.67 17.46
C ALA A 446 -10.47 6.23 18.54
N PHE A 447 -11.20 5.35 19.24
CA PHE A 447 -12.06 5.71 20.37
C PHE A 447 -11.29 6.46 21.45
N SER A 448 -10.17 5.91 21.92
CA SER A 448 -9.36 6.52 22.99
C SER A 448 -8.82 7.88 22.56
N THR A 449 -8.32 7.99 21.33
CA THR A 449 -7.73 9.23 20.84
C THR A 449 -8.79 10.34 20.73
N ALA A 450 -9.94 10.07 20.11
CA ALA A 450 -11.02 11.03 19.98
C ALA A 450 -11.70 11.38 21.32
N TRP A 451 -11.89 10.38 22.19
CA TRP A 451 -12.38 10.60 23.55
C TRP A 451 -11.48 11.59 24.31
N ASN A 452 -10.16 11.39 24.25
CA ASN A 452 -9.20 12.23 24.96
C ASN A 452 -9.04 13.63 24.37
N LEU A 453 -9.26 13.78 23.06
CA LEU A 453 -9.37 15.09 22.43
C LEU A 453 -10.53 15.88 23.03
N VAL A 454 -11.73 15.29 23.12
CA VAL A 454 -12.96 15.99 23.57
C VAL A 454 -13.06 16.10 25.09
N ALA A 455 -12.68 15.08 25.86
CA ALA A 455 -12.86 15.02 27.31
C ALA A 455 -12.15 16.15 28.08
N ARG A 456 -11.07 16.72 27.51
CA ARG A 456 -10.31 17.82 28.13
C ARG A 456 -10.92 19.21 27.88
N TYR A 457 -11.91 19.36 27.00
CA TYR A 457 -12.62 20.62 26.78
C TYR A 457 -13.61 20.96 27.90
N ARG A 458 -14.15 19.95 28.59
CA ARG A 458 -15.29 20.12 29.53
C ARG A 458 -14.95 20.90 30.82
N VAL A 459 -13.69 21.21 31.08
CA VAL A 459 -13.27 21.82 32.36
C VAL A 459 -13.31 23.35 32.33
N LYS A 460 -13.70 24.02 31.24
CA LYS A 460 -13.66 25.49 31.17
C LYS A 460 -14.90 26.27 30.73
N ASP A 461 -15.86 25.68 30.04
CA ASP A 461 -17.06 26.42 29.60
C ASP A 461 -18.25 26.16 30.55
N GLU A 462 -18.32 26.95 31.62
CA GLU A 462 -19.56 27.20 32.36
C GLU A 462 -20.40 28.20 31.56
N GLY A 463 -21.29 27.70 30.71
CA GLY A 463 -22.29 28.54 30.02
C GLY A 463 -22.37 28.27 28.52
N GLU A 464 -23.09 27.21 28.15
CA GLU A 464 -23.97 27.08 26.97
C GLU A 464 -24.02 25.65 26.42
N MET A 465 -25.18 25.33 25.87
CA MET A 465 -25.85 24.04 26.00
C MET A 465 -25.67 23.14 24.78
N LEU A 466 -24.42 22.83 24.41
CA LEU A 466 -24.12 21.69 23.52
C LEU A 466 -23.28 20.66 24.28
N LYS A 467 -23.98 19.79 25.02
CA LYS A 467 -23.42 18.64 25.75
C LYS A 467 -22.81 17.62 24.78
N HIS A 468 -21.64 17.89 24.23
CA HIS A 468 -20.90 16.91 23.44
C HIS A 468 -20.26 15.90 24.39
N HIS A 469 -20.79 14.68 24.40
CA HIS A 469 -20.31 13.63 25.29
C HIS A 469 -19.03 13.04 24.67
N PRO A 470 -17.89 12.97 25.39
CA PRO A 470 -16.67 12.32 24.89
C PRO A 470 -16.92 10.91 24.33
N LEU A 471 -17.98 10.25 24.81
CA LEU A 471 -18.46 8.97 24.31
C LEU A 471 -18.92 9.02 22.85
N THR A 472 -19.67 10.05 22.44
CA THR A 472 -20.15 10.14 21.06
C THR A 472 -18.98 10.39 20.12
N ALA A 473 -18.05 11.28 20.48
CA ALA A 473 -16.82 11.49 19.70
C ALA A 473 -15.98 10.21 19.59
N GLY A 474 -15.79 9.48 20.70
CA GLY A 474 -15.10 8.21 20.70
C GLY A 474 -15.77 7.15 19.81
N ILE A 475 -17.08 6.96 19.95
CA ILE A 475 -17.85 5.98 19.16
C ILE A 475 -17.83 6.37 17.67
N SER A 476 -18.04 7.64 17.33
CA SER A 476 -17.97 8.11 15.94
C SER A 476 -16.59 7.85 15.34
N ALA A 477 -15.51 8.08 16.08
CA ALA A 477 -14.15 7.77 15.61
C ALA A 477 -13.90 6.27 15.45
N ALA A 478 -14.41 5.45 16.37
CA ALA A 478 -14.32 4.00 16.27
C ALA A 478 -15.05 3.47 15.02
N LEU A 479 -16.29 3.91 14.80
CA LEU A 479 -17.09 3.52 13.64
C LEU A 479 -16.47 4.03 12.34
N ALA A 480 -16.03 5.29 12.31
CA ALA A 480 -15.38 5.84 11.12
C ALA A 480 -14.09 5.09 10.78
N MET A 481 -13.29 4.71 11.78
CA MET A 481 -12.02 4.02 11.55
C MET A 481 -12.24 2.56 11.11
N ALA A 482 -13.25 1.90 11.67
CA ALA A 482 -13.52 0.49 11.42
C ALA A 482 -14.40 0.25 10.18
N LEU A 483 -15.33 1.16 9.86
CA LEU A 483 -16.41 0.90 8.90
C LEU A 483 -16.50 1.91 7.75
N PHE A 484 -15.96 3.12 7.88
CA PHE A 484 -16.10 4.11 6.80
C PHE A 484 -15.06 3.87 5.71
N GLY A 485 -15.49 4.08 4.46
CA GLY A 485 -14.66 4.02 3.27
C GLY A 485 -14.75 5.31 2.46
N ASN A 486 -14.17 5.29 1.26
CA ASN A 486 -14.23 6.42 0.36
C ASN A 486 -15.62 6.56 -0.31
N LEU A 487 -15.81 7.58 -1.16
CA LEU A 487 -17.07 7.80 -1.89
C LEU A 487 -17.19 6.90 -3.15
N GLY A 488 -16.24 5.99 -3.38
CA GLY A 488 -16.19 5.11 -4.55
C GLY A 488 -17.42 4.21 -4.67
N THR A 489 -17.94 3.68 -3.56
CA THR A 489 -19.18 2.87 -3.57
C THR A 489 -20.39 3.70 -4.03
N LEU A 490 -20.49 4.96 -3.58
CA LEU A 490 -21.57 5.85 -3.99
C LEU A 490 -21.45 6.23 -5.47
N GLN A 491 -20.23 6.48 -5.94
CA GLN A 491 -19.97 6.71 -7.36
C GLN A 491 -20.31 5.50 -8.22
N MET A 492 -19.97 4.29 -7.75
CA MET A 492 -20.31 3.05 -8.42
C MET A 492 -21.82 2.86 -8.53
N ILE A 493 -22.57 3.04 -7.43
CA ILE A 493 -24.03 2.96 -7.41
C ILE A 493 -24.64 4.00 -8.36
N ALA A 494 -24.18 5.25 -8.29
CA ALA A 494 -24.67 6.32 -9.18
C ALA A 494 -24.38 6.04 -10.66
N LYS A 495 -23.20 5.48 -10.98
CA LYS A 495 -22.86 5.01 -12.34
C LYS A 495 -23.77 3.86 -12.76
N GLY A 496 -24.08 2.94 -11.84
CA GLY A 496 -24.98 1.81 -12.08
C GLY A 496 -26.38 2.26 -12.47
N PHE A 497 -26.96 3.25 -11.78
CA PHE A 497 -28.24 3.82 -12.16
C PHE A 497 -28.20 4.43 -13.57
N ARG A 498 -27.15 5.17 -13.90
CA ARG A 498 -27.02 5.75 -15.25
C ARG A 498 -26.93 4.69 -16.35
N LEU A 499 -26.28 3.56 -16.07
CA LEU A 499 -26.17 2.44 -17.00
C LEU A 499 -27.49 1.69 -17.20
N LEU A 500 -28.44 1.77 -16.26
CA LEU A 500 -29.80 1.25 -16.46
C LEU A 500 -30.62 2.14 -17.40
N ALA A 501 -30.47 3.46 -17.27
CA ALA A 501 -31.26 4.42 -18.04
C ALA A 501 -30.67 4.80 -19.41
N ALA A 502 -29.37 4.61 -19.63
CA ALA A 502 -28.69 5.02 -20.87
C ALA A 502 -27.57 4.07 -21.30
N PRO A 503 -27.36 3.87 -22.62
CA PRO A 503 -26.25 3.09 -23.16
C PRO A 503 -24.90 3.75 -22.86
N ILE A 504 -23.85 2.93 -22.75
CA ILE A 504 -22.50 3.35 -22.33
C ILE A 504 -21.95 4.51 -23.18
N ASP A 505 -22.15 4.44 -24.50
CA ASP A 505 -21.61 5.44 -25.44
C ASP A 505 -22.21 6.83 -25.21
N ALA A 506 -23.48 6.90 -24.79
CA ALA A 506 -24.15 8.16 -24.48
C ALA A 506 -23.67 8.81 -23.16
N LEU A 507 -23.00 8.05 -22.28
CA LEU A 507 -22.53 8.56 -20.99
C LEU A 507 -21.25 9.39 -21.10
N ALA A 508 -20.41 9.12 -22.11
CA ALA A 508 -19.14 9.80 -22.31
C ALA A 508 -19.36 11.32 -22.53
N ASP A 509 -20.28 11.68 -23.43
CA ASP A 509 -20.53 13.06 -23.85
C ASP A 509 -21.66 13.76 -23.09
N ALA A 510 -22.29 13.06 -22.14
CA ALA A 510 -23.45 13.60 -21.43
C ALA A 510 -23.10 14.77 -20.50
N GLY A 511 -23.82 15.88 -20.66
CA GLY A 511 -23.80 17.01 -19.73
C GLY A 511 -24.30 16.65 -18.33
N ILE A 512 -24.03 17.53 -17.35
CA ILE A 512 -24.36 17.31 -15.93
C ILE A 512 -25.87 17.07 -15.72
N PHE A 513 -26.73 17.81 -16.43
CA PHE A 513 -28.18 17.66 -16.32
C PHE A 513 -28.68 16.31 -16.85
N SER A 514 -28.17 15.84 -17.99
CA SER A 514 -28.50 14.53 -18.54
C SER A 514 -28.05 13.41 -17.61
N ARG A 515 -26.83 13.51 -17.05
CA ARG A 515 -26.33 12.56 -16.05
C ARG A 515 -27.22 12.53 -14.79
N LEU A 516 -27.74 13.68 -14.35
CA LEU A 516 -28.64 13.75 -13.20
C LEU A 516 -29.98 13.08 -13.51
N LEU A 517 -30.60 13.40 -14.66
CA LEU A 517 -31.86 12.82 -15.09
C LEU A 517 -31.77 11.29 -15.20
N TRP A 518 -30.75 10.75 -15.88
CA TRP A 518 -30.56 9.30 -16.00
C TRP A 518 -30.24 8.62 -14.67
N THR A 519 -29.60 9.32 -13.72
CA THR A 519 -29.40 8.77 -12.36
C THR A 519 -30.75 8.61 -11.66
N VAL A 520 -31.67 9.56 -11.80
CA VAL A 520 -33.02 9.48 -11.21
C VAL A 520 -33.87 8.42 -11.91
N GLU A 521 -33.84 8.38 -13.24
CA GLU A 521 -34.57 7.38 -14.04
C GLU A 521 -34.11 5.96 -13.71
N GLY A 522 -32.80 5.71 -13.71
CA GLY A 522 -32.24 4.41 -13.35
C GLY A 522 -32.46 4.03 -11.89
N PHE A 523 -32.56 5.00 -10.99
CA PHE A 523 -32.97 4.75 -9.60
C PHE A 523 -34.43 4.27 -9.53
N VAL A 524 -35.34 4.87 -10.32
CA VAL A 524 -36.73 4.41 -10.42
C VAL A 524 -36.79 2.99 -11.00
N MET A 525 -36.01 2.69 -12.05
CA MET A 525 -35.89 1.34 -12.63
C MET A 525 -35.41 0.31 -11.59
N ALA A 526 -34.40 0.68 -10.79
CA ALA A 526 -33.91 -0.18 -9.72
C ALA A 526 -34.97 -0.45 -8.63
N LEU A 527 -35.82 0.53 -8.31
CA LEU A 527 -36.96 0.33 -7.40
C LEU A 527 -38.05 -0.57 -8.00
N THR A 528 -38.21 -0.58 -9.32
CA THR A 528 -39.17 -1.45 -10.02
C THR A 528 -38.68 -2.87 -10.26
N GLY A 529 -37.43 -3.18 -9.87
CA GLY A 529 -36.89 -4.55 -9.84
C GLY A 529 -35.64 -4.78 -10.69
N ASP A 530 -35.16 -3.79 -11.42
CA ASP A 530 -33.95 -3.94 -12.24
C ASP A 530 -32.69 -3.98 -11.37
N ALA A 531 -31.88 -5.02 -11.54
CA ALA A 531 -30.63 -5.17 -10.82
C ALA A 531 -29.55 -4.25 -11.41
N LEU A 532 -28.75 -3.61 -10.55
CA LEU A 532 -27.57 -2.88 -11.00
C LEU A 532 -26.61 -3.82 -11.77
N PRO A 533 -25.94 -3.34 -12.83
CA PRO A 533 -25.09 -4.16 -13.71
C PRO A 533 -23.71 -4.43 -13.07
N TYR A 534 -23.71 -4.94 -11.83
CA TYR A 534 -22.50 -5.24 -11.06
C TYR A 534 -22.55 -6.64 -10.45
N ARG A 535 -21.38 -7.27 -10.38
CA ARG A 535 -21.22 -8.54 -9.69
C ARG A 535 -21.15 -8.33 -8.17
N SER A 536 -21.44 -9.39 -7.41
CA SER A 536 -21.42 -9.34 -5.93
C SER A 536 -20.04 -9.06 -5.34
N ASP A 537 -18.95 -9.23 -6.09
CA ASP A 537 -17.59 -8.91 -5.67
C ASP A 537 -17.18 -7.45 -5.97
N GLU A 538 -17.92 -6.74 -6.82
CA GLU A 538 -17.53 -5.43 -7.32
C GLU A 538 -17.84 -4.27 -6.37
N TRP A 539 -18.81 -4.42 -5.48
CA TRP A 539 -19.26 -3.34 -4.58
C TRP A 539 -18.23 -2.90 -3.54
N TYR A 540 -17.25 -3.76 -3.22
CA TYR A 540 -16.10 -3.41 -2.38
C TYR A 540 -14.79 -3.40 -3.17
N TRP A 541 -14.69 -4.16 -4.26
CA TRP A 541 -13.48 -4.18 -5.08
C TRP A 541 -13.28 -2.89 -5.88
N ASN A 542 -14.30 -2.42 -6.60
CA ASN A 542 -14.17 -1.21 -7.43
C ASN A 542 -13.87 0.04 -6.59
N PRO A 543 -14.47 0.24 -5.41
CA PRO A 543 -14.11 1.35 -4.52
C PRO A 543 -12.69 1.31 -3.97
N SER A 544 -11.96 0.19 -4.07
CA SER A 544 -10.53 0.15 -3.73
C SER A 544 -9.62 0.62 -4.87
N ARG A 545 -10.17 1.03 -6.02
CA ARG A 545 -9.47 1.48 -7.24
C ARG A 545 -10.19 2.68 -7.86
N VAL A 546 -10.32 3.74 -7.07
CA VAL A 546 -11.10 4.93 -7.46
C VAL A 546 -10.37 5.80 -8.48
N ILE A 547 -9.03 5.75 -8.47
CA ILE A 547 -8.19 6.47 -9.44
C ILE A 547 -8.12 5.62 -10.72
N SER A 548 -8.43 6.24 -11.86
CA SER A 548 -8.70 5.51 -13.10
C SER A 548 -7.44 4.95 -13.78
N PRO A 549 -7.56 3.99 -14.73
CA PRO A 549 -6.41 3.39 -15.39
C PRO A 549 -5.55 4.34 -16.22
N GLU A 550 -6.16 5.34 -16.84
CA GLU A 550 -5.53 6.49 -17.51
C GLU A 550 -4.64 7.31 -16.54
N HIS A 551 -4.96 7.31 -15.24
CA HIS A 551 -4.15 7.91 -14.17
C HIS A 551 -3.33 6.86 -13.37
N GLY A 552 -3.08 5.70 -13.98
CA GLY A 552 -2.15 4.68 -13.46
C GLY A 552 -2.78 3.58 -12.60
N ASN A 553 -4.10 3.55 -12.42
CA ASN A 553 -4.83 2.51 -11.68
C ASN A 553 -4.27 2.14 -10.29
N PRO A 554 -3.85 3.10 -9.43
CA PRO A 554 -3.28 2.76 -8.14
C PRO A 554 -4.31 2.05 -7.25
N ILE A 555 -3.81 1.13 -6.44
CA ILE A 555 -4.59 0.56 -5.33
C ILE A 555 -4.87 1.69 -4.32
N THR A 556 -6.13 1.93 -4.01
CA THR A 556 -6.62 3.00 -3.13
C THR A 556 -7.48 2.42 -2.01
N GLU A 557 -6.88 1.51 -1.25
CA GLU A 557 -7.56 0.83 -0.16
C GLU A 557 -7.88 1.77 1.00
N PHE A 558 -8.87 1.36 1.80
CA PHE A 558 -9.29 2.01 3.03
C PHE A 558 -9.51 0.93 4.08
N PRO A 559 -9.43 1.25 5.39
CA PRO A 559 -9.42 0.24 6.46
C PRO A 559 -10.51 -0.83 6.34
N TYR A 560 -11.76 -0.43 6.09
CA TYR A 560 -12.87 -1.38 5.99
C TYR A 560 -12.70 -2.39 4.84
N PHE A 561 -12.13 -1.97 3.70
CA PHE A 561 -11.83 -2.88 2.59
C PHE A 561 -10.85 -3.98 3.02
N SER A 562 -9.78 -3.64 3.75
CA SER A 562 -8.76 -4.61 4.18
C SER A 562 -9.33 -5.69 5.09
N PHE A 563 -10.26 -5.33 5.99
CA PHE A 563 -10.92 -6.31 6.87
C PHE A 563 -11.94 -7.17 6.15
N LEU A 564 -12.64 -6.61 5.15
CA LEU A 564 -13.58 -7.35 4.33
C LEU A 564 -12.85 -8.33 3.40
N TYR A 565 -11.78 -7.87 2.75
CA TYR A 565 -10.96 -8.68 1.85
C TYR A 565 -10.17 -9.73 2.64
N GLY A 566 -9.55 -9.34 3.75
CA GLY A 566 -8.90 -10.22 4.72
C GLY A 566 -7.44 -10.56 4.41
N ASP A 567 -6.76 -9.74 3.62
CA ASP A 567 -5.31 -9.85 3.43
C ASP A 567 -4.61 -9.29 4.67
N LEU A 568 -3.70 -10.07 5.25
CA LEU A 568 -3.04 -9.73 6.51
C LEU A 568 -1.76 -8.95 6.21
N HIS A 569 -1.89 -7.95 5.35
CA HIS A 569 -0.78 -7.11 4.94
C HIS A 569 -0.20 -6.35 6.12
N ALA A 570 1.07 -6.00 5.98
CA ALA A 570 1.80 -5.16 6.92
C ALA A 570 1.10 -3.86 7.35
N HIS A 571 0.51 -3.14 6.40
CA HIS A 571 -0.16 -1.88 6.69
C HIS A 571 -1.38 -2.09 7.60
N LEU A 572 -2.10 -3.21 7.45
CA LEU A 572 -3.23 -3.57 8.29
C LEU A 572 -2.80 -3.85 9.73
N ILE A 573 -1.70 -4.61 9.89
CA ILE A 573 -1.12 -4.91 11.21
C ILE A 573 -0.53 -3.65 11.86
N ALA A 574 -0.03 -2.70 11.06
CA ALA A 574 0.56 -1.45 11.54
C ALA A 574 -0.49 -0.46 12.09
N LEU A 575 -1.73 -0.47 11.60
CA LEU A 575 -2.80 0.46 12.03
C LEU A 575 -2.98 0.58 13.57
N PRO A 576 -3.11 -0.51 14.36
CA PRO A 576 -3.24 -0.38 15.81
C PRO A 576 -1.98 0.20 16.47
N ILE A 577 -0.79 -0.03 15.90
CA ILE A 577 0.47 0.55 16.37
C ILE A 577 0.52 2.06 16.04
N ALA A 578 0.08 2.44 14.84
CA ALA A 578 -0.03 3.82 14.40
C ALA A 578 -0.98 4.62 15.30
N LEU A 579 -2.16 4.07 15.63
CA LEU A 579 -3.09 4.69 16.57
C LEU A 579 -2.51 4.80 17.99
N LEU A 580 -1.74 3.80 18.44
CA LEU A 580 -0.99 3.89 19.69
C LEU A 580 0.05 5.02 19.66
N ALA A 581 0.76 5.22 18.54
CA ALA A 581 1.72 6.30 18.38
C ALA A 581 1.06 7.69 18.41
N VAL A 582 -0.10 7.85 17.77
CA VAL A 582 -0.89 9.10 17.83
C VAL A 582 -1.42 9.36 19.24
N ALA A 583 -1.97 8.34 19.91
CA ALA A 583 -2.45 8.48 21.28
C ALA A 583 -1.31 8.76 22.28
N TRP A 584 -0.13 8.19 22.05
CA TRP A 584 1.08 8.51 22.79
C TRP A 584 1.47 9.99 22.60
N ALA A 585 1.53 10.47 21.36
CA ALA A 585 1.83 11.87 21.06
C ALA A 585 0.83 12.83 21.72
N LEU A 586 -0.47 12.48 21.69
CA LEU A 586 -1.51 13.22 22.41
C LEU A 586 -1.27 13.21 23.93
N SER A 587 -0.91 12.06 24.52
CA SER A 587 -0.56 11.96 25.93
C SER A 587 0.63 12.86 26.31
N VAL A 588 1.65 12.92 25.47
CA VAL A 588 2.81 13.81 25.66
C VAL A 588 2.38 15.27 25.70
N VAL A 589 1.57 15.70 24.73
CA VAL A 589 1.04 17.06 24.65
C VAL A 589 0.18 17.40 25.88
N LEU A 590 -0.77 16.52 26.24
CA LEU A 590 -1.71 16.76 27.34
C LEU A 590 -1.08 16.65 28.74
N SER A 591 0.01 15.88 28.88
CA SER A 591 0.77 15.78 30.12
C SER A 591 1.88 16.83 30.25
N ARG A 592 2.07 17.68 29.23
CA ARG A 592 3.17 18.65 29.15
C ARG A 592 4.53 17.96 29.29
N ALA A 593 4.75 16.90 28.52
CA ALA A 593 5.93 16.04 28.61
C ALA A 593 6.15 15.48 30.03
N TRP A 594 5.09 14.90 30.60
CA TRP A 594 5.08 14.29 31.94
C TRP A 594 5.39 15.25 33.11
N GLN A 595 5.23 16.56 32.93
CA GLN A 595 5.50 17.59 33.97
C GLN A 595 4.25 18.02 34.76
N ARG A 596 3.29 17.10 34.98
CA ARG A 596 2.03 17.42 35.66
C ARG A 596 2.28 17.82 37.13
N ASP A 597 1.64 18.91 37.57
CA ASP A 597 1.68 19.45 38.93
C ASP A 597 3.08 19.86 39.45
N GLY A 598 4.02 20.16 38.53
CA GLY A 598 5.36 20.65 38.88
C GLY A 598 6.36 19.58 39.30
N GLN A 599 5.97 18.31 39.33
CA GLN A 599 6.86 17.18 39.61
C GLN A 599 6.93 16.25 38.40
N CYS A 600 8.09 16.23 37.72
CA CYS A 600 8.37 15.23 36.68
C CYS A 600 9.07 14.03 37.30
N SER A 601 8.38 12.89 37.41
CA SER A 601 9.04 11.64 37.78
C SER A 601 9.89 11.16 36.61
N ARG A 602 11.22 11.15 36.75
CA ARG A 602 12.14 10.64 35.72
C ARG A 602 11.76 9.25 35.20
N TRP A 603 11.23 8.39 36.08
CA TRP A 603 10.79 7.04 35.75
C TRP A 603 9.51 7.02 34.92
N GLN A 604 8.64 8.01 35.12
CA GLN A 604 7.43 8.16 34.33
C GLN A 604 7.73 8.66 32.92
N ALA A 605 8.62 9.66 32.81
CA ALA A 605 9.12 10.13 31.53
C ALA A 605 9.87 9.01 30.78
N ALA A 606 10.69 8.22 31.47
CA ALA A 606 11.36 7.06 30.88
C ALA A 606 10.37 5.99 30.39
N ALA A 607 9.35 5.64 31.19
CA ALA A 607 8.30 4.70 30.78
C ALA A 607 7.50 5.22 29.59
N GLY A 608 7.17 6.52 29.59
CA GLY A 608 6.51 7.19 28.48
C GLY A 608 7.34 7.17 27.19
N LEU A 609 8.61 7.57 27.26
CA LEU A 609 9.54 7.50 26.12
C LEU A 609 9.75 6.07 25.64
N PHE A 610 9.82 5.09 26.54
CA PHE A 610 9.89 3.67 26.17
C PHE A 610 8.66 3.23 25.38
N VAL A 611 7.44 3.56 25.82
CA VAL A 611 6.21 3.24 25.06
C VAL A 611 6.22 3.93 23.70
N GLY A 612 6.65 5.18 23.63
CA GLY A 612 6.77 5.93 22.37
C GLY A 612 7.79 5.32 21.41
N GLY A 613 8.99 5.01 21.91
CA GLY A 613 10.04 4.35 21.13
C GLY A 613 9.67 2.92 20.72
N LEU A 614 8.98 2.18 21.58
CA LEU A 614 8.49 0.84 21.29
C LEU A 614 7.45 0.87 20.17
N ALA A 615 6.46 1.77 20.24
CA ALA A 615 5.39 1.91 19.24
C ALA A 615 5.91 2.49 17.92
N ILE A 616 6.59 3.64 17.94
CA ILE A 616 7.11 4.28 16.73
C ILE A 616 8.20 3.43 16.08
N GLY A 617 9.06 2.80 16.88
CA GLY A 617 10.08 1.89 16.38
C GLY A 617 9.48 0.65 15.71
N ALA A 618 8.37 0.11 16.23
CA ALA A 618 7.71 -1.08 15.68
C ALA A 618 7.18 -0.88 14.27
N LEU A 619 6.88 0.37 13.90
CA LEU A 619 6.39 0.69 12.57
C LEU A 619 7.45 0.42 11.50
N TYR A 620 8.74 0.56 11.79
CA TYR A 620 9.80 0.27 10.80
C TYR A 620 9.82 -1.19 10.32
N PRO A 621 9.91 -2.21 11.21
CA PRO A 621 9.89 -3.61 10.80
C PRO A 621 8.49 -4.17 10.56
N THR A 622 7.42 -3.38 10.76
CA THR A 622 6.02 -3.79 10.45
C THR A 622 5.57 -3.24 9.10
N ASN A 623 5.76 -1.94 8.85
CA ASN A 623 5.44 -1.24 7.61
C ASN A 623 6.39 -0.04 7.45
N LEU A 624 7.51 -0.25 6.78
CA LEU A 624 8.67 0.66 6.76
C LEU A 624 8.33 2.13 6.48
N SER A 625 7.36 2.41 5.62
CA SER A 625 6.98 3.79 5.25
C SER A 625 6.38 4.59 6.41
N ASP A 626 5.76 3.95 7.40
CA ASP A 626 5.06 4.64 8.49
C ASP A 626 6.03 5.37 9.45
N ILE A 627 7.29 4.94 9.56
CA ILE A 627 8.26 5.63 10.43
C ILE A 627 8.45 7.09 10.01
N TYR A 628 8.40 7.37 8.70
CA TYR A 628 8.61 8.71 8.15
C TYR A 628 7.46 9.67 8.50
N THR A 629 6.31 9.13 8.91
CA THR A 629 5.17 9.92 9.39
C THR A 629 5.18 10.06 10.91
N TYR A 630 5.27 8.94 11.63
CA TYR A 630 5.00 8.94 13.07
C TYR A 630 6.20 9.36 13.92
N LEU A 631 7.45 9.19 13.45
CA LEU A 631 8.62 9.69 14.18
C LEU A 631 8.69 11.22 14.17
N PRO A 632 8.57 11.92 13.03
CA PRO A 632 8.47 13.38 13.03
C PRO A 632 7.27 13.89 13.83
N LEU A 633 6.10 13.25 13.73
CA LEU A 633 4.93 13.61 14.54
C LEU A 633 5.23 13.51 16.05
N GLY A 634 5.90 12.45 16.48
CA GLY A 634 6.31 12.27 17.87
C GLY A 634 7.31 13.31 18.35
N ILE A 635 8.30 13.65 17.50
CA ILE A 635 9.26 14.73 17.78
C ILE A 635 8.52 16.07 17.87
N LEU A 636 7.60 16.38 16.96
CA LEU A 636 6.78 17.60 17.00
C LEU A 636 5.92 17.69 18.26
N ALA A 637 5.34 16.58 18.72
CA ALA A 637 4.60 16.53 19.98
C ALA A 637 5.49 16.83 21.19
N LEU A 638 6.72 16.30 21.23
CA LEU A 638 7.72 16.63 22.26
C LEU A 638 8.15 18.09 22.17
N THR A 639 8.44 18.59 20.97
CA THR A 639 8.76 20.01 20.72
C THR A 639 7.68 20.90 21.26
N TYR A 640 6.42 20.64 20.91
CA TYR A 640 5.28 21.42 21.40
C TYR A 640 5.18 21.36 22.92
N ALA A 641 5.21 20.16 23.51
CA ALA A 641 5.03 19.98 24.94
C ALA A 641 6.16 20.61 25.78
N ILE A 642 7.41 20.54 25.33
CA ILE A 642 8.57 21.06 26.07
C ILE A 642 8.72 22.58 25.83
N TRP A 643 8.59 23.03 24.58
CA TRP A 643 8.90 24.42 24.20
C TRP A 643 7.81 25.42 24.59
N PHE A 644 6.52 25.04 24.48
CA PHE A 644 5.40 25.93 24.82
C PHE A 644 5.07 25.95 26.32
N TYR A 645 5.33 24.86 27.04
CA TYR A 645 5.04 24.79 28.49
C TYR A 645 6.25 25.02 29.38
N GLY A 646 7.47 25.03 28.84
CA GLY A 646 8.67 25.50 29.56
C GLY A 646 8.54 26.99 29.84
N LYS A 647 8.24 27.36 31.10
CA LYS A 647 8.18 28.76 31.56
C LYS A 647 9.47 29.49 31.17
N ARG A 648 9.37 30.73 30.68
CA ARG A 648 10.53 31.56 30.35
C ARG A 648 10.49 32.86 31.13
N ALA A 649 11.49 33.05 31.98
CA ALA A 649 11.82 34.34 32.55
C ALA A 649 13.22 34.79 32.11
N ASN A 650 14.18 33.87 31.98
CA ASN A 650 15.60 34.18 31.69
C ASN A 650 16.23 33.32 30.57
N PRO A 651 17.37 33.74 29.96
CA PRO A 651 18.08 32.99 28.92
C PRO A 651 18.58 31.59 29.34
N ALA A 652 18.94 31.41 30.61
CA ALA A 652 19.36 30.11 31.16
C ALA A 652 18.22 29.06 31.11
N ASP A 653 16.96 29.50 31.28
CA ASP A 653 15.79 28.62 31.16
C ASP A 653 15.57 28.17 29.71
N THR A 654 15.89 29.04 28.75
CA THR A 654 15.84 28.71 27.32
C THR A 654 16.89 27.66 26.95
N ALA A 655 18.13 27.80 27.41
CA ALA A 655 19.19 26.83 27.19
C ALA A 655 18.85 25.46 27.81
N ARG A 656 18.32 25.45 29.04
CA ARG A 656 17.85 24.22 29.71
C ARG A 656 16.70 23.56 28.94
N THR A 657 15.73 24.33 28.46
CA THR A 657 14.59 23.83 27.68
C THR A 657 15.06 23.23 26.35
N ALA A 658 16.00 23.88 25.67
CA ALA A 658 16.62 23.36 24.45
C ALA A 658 17.35 22.03 24.72
N LEU A 659 18.15 21.95 25.80
CA LEU A 659 18.84 20.72 26.18
C LEU A 659 17.87 19.58 26.50
N LEU A 660 16.79 19.86 27.26
CA LEU A 660 15.75 18.88 27.56
C LEU A 660 15.03 18.38 26.30
N TRP A 661 14.77 19.29 25.35
CA TRP A 661 14.18 18.93 24.07
C TRP A 661 15.13 18.05 23.24
N VAL A 662 16.41 18.45 23.08
CA VAL A 662 17.41 17.63 22.37
C VAL A 662 17.53 16.26 23.02
N ALA A 663 17.59 16.19 24.35
CA ALA A 663 17.66 14.94 25.08
C ALA A 663 16.42 14.06 24.87
N ALA A 664 15.21 14.63 24.91
CA ALA A 664 13.97 13.88 24.74
C ALA A 664 13.75 13.42 23.29
N ALA A 665 14.00 14.29 22.31
CA ALA A 665 13.91 13.96 20.89
C ALA A 665 14.99 12.95 20.48
N GLY A 666 16.23 13.15 20.97
CA GLY A 666 17.32 12.19 20.81
C GLY A 666 16.99 10.85 21.46
N ALA A 667 16.49 10.82 22.69
CA ALA A 667 16.06 9.58 23.34
C ALA A 667 14.95 8.86 22.57
N LEU A 668 13.95 9.57 22.06
CA LEU A 668 12.91 8.98 21.23
C LEU A 668 13.49 8.37 19.95
N PHE A 669 14.35 9.11 19.24
CA PHE A 669 15.00 8.64 18.02
C PHE A 669 15.87 7.40 18.27
N LEU A 670 16.69 7.43 19.32
CA LEU A 670 17.56 6.32 19.70
C LEU A 670 16.73 5.11 20.12
N LEU A 671 15.68 5.26 20.94
CA LEU A 671 14.80 4.15 21.31
C LEU A 671 14.07 3.55 20.11
N ALA A 672 13.48 4.38 19.24
CA ALA A 672 12.78 3.92 18.04
C ALA A 672 13.71 3.20 17.05
N THR A 673 15.00 3.52 17.07
CA THR A 673 16.01 2.89 16.21
C THR A 673 16.59 1.63 16.85
N PHE A 674 17.07 1.70 18.08
CA PHE A 674 17.81 0.64 18.74
C PHE A 674 16.95 -0.52 19.23
N LEU A 675 15.70 -0.28 19.65
CA LEU A 675 14.84 -1.37 20.10
C LEU A 675 14.69 -2.45 19.01
N TYR A 676 14.65 -2.04 17.73
CA TYR A 676 14.49 -2.93 16.57
C TYR A 676 15.78 -3.13 15.76
N GLN A 677 16.93 -2.89 16.39
CA GLN A 677 18.23 -3.02 15.75
C GLN A 677 18.48 -4.42 15.15
N PRO A 678 18.09 -5.54 15.80
CA PRO A 678 18.27 -6.86 15.20
C PRO A 678 17.58 -6.99 13.84
N TYR A 679 16.38 -6.44 13.65
CA TYR A 679 15.74 -6.44 12.34
C TYR A 679 16.57 -5.65 11.32
N ARG A 680 17.02 -4.44 11.69
CA ARG A 680 17.78 -3.55 10.80
C ARG A 680 19.11 -4.15 10.34
N GLN A 681 19.73 -5.03 11.14
CA GLN A 681 20.96 -5.73 10.75
C GLN A 681 20.74 -6.72 9.60
N TRP A 682 19.57 -7.36 9.55
CA TRP A 682 19.26 -8.39 8.57
C TRP A 682 18.47 -7.84 7.37
N TYR A 683 17.85 -6.67 7.52
CA TYR A 683 17.08 -6.05 6.45
C TYR A 683 17.98 -5.39 5.39
N GLY A 684 17.97 -5.95 4.19
CA GLY A 684 18.64 -5.40 3.01
C GLY A 684 17.68 -4.51 2.20
N GLN A 685 17.90 -3.20 2.23
CA GLN A 685 17.11 -2.27 1.41
C GLN A 685 17.56 -2.35 -0.05
N ALA A 686 16.73 -2.93 -0.91
CA ALA A 686 17.04 -3.11 -2.34
C ALA A 686 17.04 -1.80 -3.15
N TYR A 687 16.39 -0.74 -2.64
CA TYR A 687 16.27 0.53 -3.35
C TYR A 687 16.44 1.71 -2.37
N SER A 688 17.44 2.56 -2.62
CA SER A 688 17.72 3.77 -1.83
C SER A 688 17.48 5.08 -2.60
N ASP A 689 17.29 5.01 -3.91
CA ASP A 689 17.16 6.19 -4.76
C ASP A 689 15.79 6.84 -4.64
N VAL A 690 15.76 8.17 -4.59
CA VAL A 690 14.56 9.00 -4.63
C VAL A 690 14.55 9.78 -5.95
N LEU A 691 13.54 9.53 -6.78
CA LEU A 691 13.26 10.16 -8.07
C LEU A 691 11.96 10.99 -8.03
N LEU A 692 11.84 12.02 -8.85
CA LEU A 692 10.55 12.71 -9.01
C LEU A 692 9.60 11.87 -9.88
N TRP A 693 8.32 11.76 -9.49
CA TRP A 693 7.30 11.14 -10.34
C TRP A 693 7.10 11.93 -11.62
N LYS A 694 7.10 11.21 -12.75
CA LYS A 694 6.95 11.79 -14.11
C LYS A 694 5.69 11.30 -14.84
N GLY A 695 4.92 10.40 -14.25
CA GLY A 695 3.68 9.89 -14.83
C GLY A 695 2.50 10.86 -14.68
N THR A 696 1.31 10.40 -15.06
CA THR A 696 0.06 11.13 -14.87
C THR A 696 -0.19 11.41 -13.39
N ARG A 697 -0.95 12.48 -13.11
CA ARG A 697 -1.23 13.00 -11.76
C ARG A 697 -2.68 12.77 -11.40
N THR A 698 -2.99 12.64 -10.11
CA THR A 698 -4.37 12.40 -9.67
C THR A 698 -5.26 13.60 -10.00
N PRO A 699 -6.36 13.42 -10.76
CA PRO A 699 -7.34 14.47 -10.98
C PRO A 699 -8.06 14.87 -9.70
N LEU A 700 -8.53 16.12 -9.64
CA LEU A 700 -9.24 16.62 -8.46
C LEU A 700 -10.54 15.83 -8.19
N SER A 701 -11.25 15.38 -9.24
CA SER A 701 -12.48 14.58 -9.12
C SER A 701 -12.23 13.23 -8.44
N GLU A 702 -11.18 12.51 -8.83
CA GLU A 702 -10.78 11.21 -8.27
C GLU A 702 -10.21 11.38 -6.85
N TYR A 703 -9.47 12.47 -6.60
CA TYR A 703 -9.04 12.83 -5.26
C TYR A 703 -10.23 13.09 -4.32
N LEU A 704 -11.25 13.82 -4.80
CA LEU A 704 -12.49 14.06 -4.04
C LEU A 704 -13.35 12.80 -3.91
N ALA A 705 -13.29 11.88 -4.88
CA ALA A 705 -13.92 10.59 -4.74
C ALA A 705 -13.29 9.78 -3.60
N HIS A 706 -11.96 9.82 -3.48
CA HIS A 706 -11.26 9.09 -2.43
C HIS A 706 -11.35 9.78 -1.05
N TRP A 707 -11.13 11.10 -0.98
CA TRP A 707 -11.01 11.86 0.28
C TRP A 707 -12.16 12.81 0.59
N GLY A 708 -13.16 12.94 -0.29
CA GLY A 708 -14.18 14.00 -0.25
C GLY A 708 -14.97 14.07 1.05
N LEU A 709 -15.27 12.93 1.68
CA LEU A 709 -15.93 12.89 2.98
C LEU A 709 -15.12 13.65 4.05
N PHE A 710 -13.81 13.40 4.12
CA PHE A 710 -12.92 14.09 5.07
C PHE A 710 -12.75 15.55 4.71
N ILE A 711 -12.58 15.86 3.43
CA ILE A 711 -12.44 17.24 2.95
C ILE A 711 -13.68 18.05 3.32
N PHE A 712 -14.89 17.51 3.14
CA PHE A 712 -16.14 18.16 3.53
C PHE A 712 -16.18 18.45 5.03
N VAL A 713 -15.92 17.41 5.85
CA VAL A 713 -15.88 17.48 7.32
C VAL A 713 -14.85 18.52 7.80
N PHE A 714 -13.64 18.53 7.23
CA PHE A 714 -12.60 19.52 7.54
C PHE A 714 -13.01 20.91 7.13
N THR A 715 -13.49 21.08 5.91
CA THR A 715 -13.83 22.40 5.40
C THR A 715 -14.91 23.04 6.25
N SER A 716 -15.96 22.28 6.59
CA SER A 716 -17.01 22.75 7.50
C SER A 716 -16.48 23.07 8.90
N TRP A 717 -15.53 22.29 9.44
CA TRP A 717 -14.91 22.61 10.73
C TRP A 717 -14.03 23.87 10.65
N LEU A 718 -13.17 24.00 9.65
CA LEU A 718 -12.29 25.15 9.45
C LEU A 718 -13.10 26.44 9.22
N ILE A 719 -14.20 26.39 8.44
CA ILE A 719 -15.15 27.50 8.27
C ILE A 719 -15.69 27.94 9.62
N TYR A 720 -16.23 27.00 10.39
CA TYR A 720 -16.80 27.30 11.70
C TYR A 720 -15.75 27.94 12.63
N GLU A 721 -14.53 27.39 12.67
CA GLU A 721 -13.44 27.89 13.50
C GLU A 721 -12.98 29.28 13.11
N SER A 722 -12.96 29.57 11.81
CA SER A 722 -12.68 30.90 11.31
C SER A 722 -13.79 31.89 11.66
N ILE A 723 -15.07 31.50 11.54
CA ILE A 723 -16.21 32.34 11.95
C ILE A 723 -16.12 32.67 13.45
N ASP A 724 -15.92 31.65 14.29
CA ASP A 724 -15.74 31.82 15.74
C ASP A 724 -14.55 32.73 16.08
N TRP A 725 -13.43 32.56 15.38
CA TRP A 725 -12.27 33.41 15.58
C TRP A 725 -12.51 34.86 15.13
N MET A 726 -13.19 35.07 14.00
CA MET A 726 -13.54 36.40 13.50
C MET A 726 -14.53 37.13 14.42
N ILE A 727 -15.52 36.42 14.97
CA ILE A 727 -16.49 36.99 15.94
C ILE A 727 -15.78 37.39 17.24
N SER A 728 -14.85 36.56 17.72
CA SER A 728 -14.14 36.81 18.99
C SER A 728 -12.98 37.80 18.88
N THR A 729 -12.54 38.17 17.67
CA THR A 729 -11.38 39.04 17.45
C THR A 729 -11.81 40.44 17.04
N PRO A 730 -11.59 41.48 17.86
CA PRO A 730 -11.92 42.85 17.49
C PRO A 730 -11.02 43.32 16.35
N VAL A 731 -11.57 44.17 15.46
CA VAL A 731 -10.84 44.74 14.31
C VAL A 731 -9.56 45.48 14.74
N SER A 732 -9.52 46.01 15.96
CA SER A 732 -8.33 46.64 16.55
C SER A 732 -7.13 45.69 16.67
N ALA A 733 -7.35 44.38 16.83
CA ALA A 733 -6.27 43.39 16.89
C ALA A 733 -5.53 43.25 15.54
N LEU A 734 -6.21 43.49 14.41
CA LEU A 734 -5.62 43.45 13.08
C LEU A 734 -4.60 44.58 12.86
N ARG A 735 -4.69 45.69 13.61
CA ARG A 735 -3.70 46.78 13.54
C ARG A 735 -2.30 46.31 13.91
N LYS A 736 -2.18 45.27 14.75
CA LYS A 736 -0.89 44.66 15.12
C LYS A 736 -0.21 43.92 13.97
N LEU A 737 -0.95 43.55 12.92
CA LEU A 737 -0.41 42.89 11.73
C LEU A 737 0.10 43.88 10.68
N LYS A 738 -0.23 45.18 10.79
CA LYS A 738 0.18 46.22 9.84
C LYS A 738 1.70 46.25 9.56
N PRO A 739 2.59 46.11 10.57
CA PRO A 739 4.05 46.05 10.31
C PRO A 739 4.51 44.82 9.52
N TYR A 740 3.75 43.73 9.57
CA TYR A 740 4.07 42.45 8.91
C TYR A 740 3.38 42.31 7.54
N THR A 741 2.69 43.35 7.06
CA THR A 741 1.90 43.29 5.81
C THR A 741 2.76 42.88 4.61
N SER A 742 3.98 43.42 4.48
CA SER A 742 4.92 43.05 3.41
C SER A 742 5.37 41.59 3.50
N LEU A 743 5.64 41.08 4.71
CA LEU A 743 5.99 39.68 4.95
C LEU A 743 4.81 38.75 4.59
N ILE A 744 3.59 39.12 4.97
CA ILE A 744 2.38 38.36 4.66
C ILE A 744 2.16 38.30 3.15
N TRP A 745 2.22 39.43 2.44
CA TRP A 745 2.09 39.45 0.98
C TRP A 745 3.23 38.71 0.29
N GLY A 746 4.46 38.82 0.80
CA GLY A 746 5.60 38.05 0.28
C GLY A 746 5.40 36.54 0.43
N LEU A 747 4.94 36.09 1.60
CA LEU A 747 4.64 34.68 1.86
C LEU A 747 3.48 34.17 0.98
N LEU A 748 2.41 34.95 0.84
CA LEU A 748 1.29 34.64 -0.07
C LEU A 748 1.74 34.58 -1.53
N GLY A 749 2.63 35.49 -1.95
CA GLY A 749 3.24 35.47 -3.27
C GLY A 749 4.09 34.22 -3.52
N LEU A 750 4.92 33.82 -2.55
CA LEU A 750 5.70 32.58 -2.62
C LEU A 750 4.80 31.33 -2.69
N ILE A 751 3.72 31.30 -1.90
CA ILE A 751 2.74 30.21 -1.93
C ILE A 751 2.03 30.16 -3.29
N ALA A 752 1.56 31.30 -3.80
CA ALA A 752 0.91 31.37 -5.10
C ALA A 752 1.86 30.95 -6.23
N MET A 753 3.14 31.37 -6.15
CA MET A 753 4.18 30.94 -7.08
C MET A 753 4.43 29.43 -6.98
N ALA A 754 4.50 28.86 -5.77
CA ALA A 754 4.61 27.41 -5.59
C ALA A 754 3.39 26.67 -6.17
N MET A 755 2.17 27.18 -5.95
CA MET A 755 0.95 26.61 -6.52
C MET A 755 0.96 26.64 -8.06
N LEU A 756 1.44 27.74 -8.65
CA LEU A 756 1.60 27.86 -10.10
C LEU A 756 2.68 26.90 -10.63
N ILE A 757 3.86 26.88 -10.03
CA ILE A 757 4.97 26.00 -10.47
C ILE A 757 4.57 24.51 -10.39
N LEU A 758 3.86 24.13 -9.32
CA LEU A 758 3.51 22.73 -9.07
C LEU A 758 2.22 22.31 -9.79
N GLY A 759 1.23 23.19 -9.85
CA GLY A 759 -0.12 22.89 -10.33
C GLY A 759 -0.42 23.28 -11.78
N TRP A 760 0.41 24.12 -12.41
CA TRP A 760 0.26 24.45 -13.84
C TRP A 760 0.63 23.23 -14.69
N ASN A 761 -0.18 22.96 -15.71
CA ASN A 761 0.01 21.84 -16.63
C ASN A 761 0.25 22.41 -18.03
N HIS A 762 1.51 22.62 -18.40
CA HIS A 762 1.86 23.02 -19.76
C HIS A 762 3.11 22.29 -20.22
N TYR A 763 2.89 21.25 -21.03
CA TYR A 763 3.91 20.73 -21.92
C TYR A 763 3.79 21.52 -23.23
N PRO A 764 4.77 22.36 -23.60
CA PRO A 764 4.75 23.03 -24.88
C PRO A 764 4.75 22.00 -26.03
N GLU A 765 3.80 22.12 -26.95
CA GLU A 765 3.75 21.30 -28.16
C GLU A 765 4.99 21.54 -29.03
N GLY A 766 5.62 20.46 -29.52
CA GLY A 766 6.75 20.52 -30.46
C GLY A 766 8.16 20.48 -29.86
N ILE A 767 8.30 20.22 -28.55
CA ILE A 767 9.61 20.05 -27.90
C ILE A 767 9.87 18.56 -27.58
N PRO A 768 11.07 18.02 -27.88
CA PRO A 768 11.43 16.63 -27.56
C PRO A 768 11.23 16.29 -26.06
N PRO A 769 10.78 15.08 -25.70
CA PRO A 769 10.50 14.67 -24.32
C PRO A 769 11.69 14.79 -23.34
N ASP A 770 12.89 14.97 -23.87
CA ASP A 770 14.17 15.09 -23.20
C ASP A 770 14.53 16.52 -22.75
N VAL A 771 13.84 17.56 -23.26
CA VAL A 771 14.07 18.96 -22.86
C VAL A 771 13.14 19.36 -21.71
N LYS A 772 13.68 19.34 -20.49
CA LYS A 772 12.94 19.67 -19.25
C LYS A 772 12.89 21.17 -19.01
N PHE A 773 11.74 21.81 -19.21
CA PHE A 773 11.45 23.09 -18.57
C PHE A 773 10.90 22.87 -17.15
N PRO A 774 11.31 23.68 -16.14
CA PRO A 774 10.91 23.51 -14.73
C PRO A 774 9.55 24.12 -14.38
N LEU A 775 8.72 24.50 -15.35
CA LEU A 775 7.46 25.22 -15.11
C LEU A 775 6.24 24.30 -15.34
N GLY A 776 5.81 23.61 -14.29
CA GLY A 776 4.56 22.86 -14.25
C GLY A 776 4.73 21.36 -14.01
N MET A 777 4.54 20.89 -12.76
CA MET A 777 4.53 19.45 -12.45
C MET A 777 3.16 18.77 -12.63
N GLY A 778 2.12 19.53 -13.01
CA GLY A 778 0.77 19.02 -13.26
C GLY A 778 0.02 18.53 -12.01
N VAL A 779 0.45 18.90 -10.80
CA VAL A 779 -0.15 18.37 -9.55
C VAL A 779 -1.49 19.08 -9.26
N HIS A 780 -2.59 18.54 -9.78
CA HIS A 780 -3.92 19.16 -9.70
C HIS A 780 -4.44 19.33 -8.27
N ILE A 781 -4.12 18.42 -7.35
CA ILE A 781 -4.64 18.47 -5.99
C ILE A 781 -4.07 19.65 -5.17
N ILE A 782 -2.97 20.27 -5.62
CA ILE A 782 -2.34 21.38 -4.88
C ILE A 782 -3.25 22.60 -4.74
N TRP A 783 -4.12 22.83 -5.73
CA TRP A 783 -5.11 23.91 -5.74
C TRP A 783 -6.10 23.82 -4.58
N LEU A 784 -6.29 22.62 -4.02
CA LEU A 784 -7.15 22.38 -2.86
C LEU A 784 -6.33 22.17 -1.58
N VAL A 785 -5.34 21.28 -1.63
CA VAL A 785 -4.68 20.76 -0.43
C VAL A 785 -3.79 21.79 0.25
N LEU A 786 -3.02 22.57 -0.52
CA LEU A 786 -2.10 23.56 0.05
C LEU A 786 -2.86 24.72 0.73
N PRO A 787 -3.90 25.34 0.12
CA PRO A 787 -4.74 26.32 0.82
C PRO A 787 -5.38 25.78 2.10
N MET A 788 -5.91 24.56 2.08
CA MET A 788 -6.53 23.96 3.28
C MET A 788 -5.51 23.70 4.39
N ALA A 789 -4.31 23.22 4.06
CA ALA A 789 -3.27 22.99 5.05
C ALA A 789 -2.72 24.31 5.63
N LEU A 790 -2.61 25.35 4.81
CA LEU A 790 -2.29 26.70 5.27
C LEU A 790 -3.37 27.25 6.19
N TRP A 791 -4.65 27.06 5.84
CA TRP A 791 -5.77 27.45 6.69
C TRP A 791 -5.71 26.76 8.06
N ALA A 792 -5.47 25.45 8.08
CA ALA A 792 -5.27 24.70 9.32
C ALA A 792 -4.05 25.20 10.11
N GLY A 793 -2.94 25.51 9.42
CA GLY A 793 -1.73 26.07 10.02
C GLY A 793 -1.94 27.47 10.61
N ILE A 794 -2.74 28.32 9.97
CA ILE A 794 -3.12 29.64 10.51
C ILE A 794 -3.97 29.47 11.77
N LEU A 795 -4.98 28.59 11.73
CA LEU A 795 -5.82 28.32 12.89
C LEU A 795 -5.05 27.68 14.05
N LEU A 796 -4.01 26.88 13.75
CA LEU A 796 -3.10 26.29 14.74
C LEU A 796 -2.38 27.37 15.56
N LEU A 797 -2.08 28.50 14.94
CA LEU A 797 -1.40 29.64 15.55
C LEU A 797 -2.35 30.57 16.34
N ARG A 798 -3.66 30.30 16.35
CA ARG A 798 -4.66 31.11 17.09
C ARG A 798 -4.23 31.25 18.57
N PRO A 799 -4.13 32.48 19.09
CA PRO A 799 -3.86 32.72 20.51
C PRO A 799 -4.89 32.03 21.41
N GLU A 800 -4.46 31.59 22.59
CA GLU A 800 -5.32 30.98 23.63
C GLU A 800 -6.08 29.70 23.24
N GLN A 801 -5.80 29.14 22.05
CA GLN A 801 -6.43 27.92 21.60
C GLN A 801 -6.04 26.70 22.47
N PRO A 802 -7.01 25.84 22.87
CA PRO A 802 -6.71 24.65 23.66
C PRO A 802 -5.75 23.68 22.95
N ALA A 803 -4.84 23.08 23.71
CA ALA A 803 -3.85 22.12 23.18
C ALA A 803 -4.46 20.91 22.43
N PRO A 804 -5.57 20.29 22.87
CA PRO A 804 -6.23 19.24 22.08
C PRO A 804 -6.61 19.71 20.66
N LYS A 805 -7.07 20.96 20.54
CA LYS A 805 -7.47 21.57 19.27
C LYS A 805 -6.30 21.76 18.34
N ARG A 806 -5.20 22.30 18.88
CA ARG A 806 -3.94 22.47 18.15
C ARG A 806 -3.40 21.13 17.68
N PHE A 807 -3.48 20.10 18.52
CA PHE A 807 -3.10 18.76 18.12
C PHE A 807 -3.97 18.23 16.97
N ALA A 808 -5.30 18.39 17.04
CA ALA A 808 -6.18 17.98 15.95
C ALA A 808 -5.92 18.73 14.63
N LEU A 809 -5.67 20.04 14.68
CA LEU A 809 -5.28 20.85 13.52
C LEU A 809 -3.93 20.43 12.94
N LEU A 810 -2.96 20.05 13.80
CA LEU A 810 -1.68 19.49 13.37
C LEU A 810 -1.88 18.19 12.62
N LEU A 811 -2.65 17.24 13.15
CA LEU A 811 -2.93 15.96 12.48
C LEU A 811 -3.62 16.17 11.13
N LEU A 812 -4.59 17.09 11.06
CA LEU A 812 -5.27 17.46 9.83
C LEU A 812 -4.28 18.02 8.79
N GLY A 813 -3.47 19.00 9.18
CA GLY A 813 -2.45 19.59 8.31
C GLY A 813 -1.42 18.56 7.83
N THR A 814 -0.96 17.67 8.70
CA THR A 814 -0.04 16.57 8.35
C THR A 814 -0.69 15.60 7.37
N GLY A 815 -1.94 15.18 7.60
CA GLY A 815 -2.68 14.29 6.70
C GLY A 815 -2.97 14.91 5.33
N LEU A 816 -3.16 16.23 5.25
CA LEU A 816 -3.24 16.94 3.97
C LEU A 816 -1.88 16.96 3.25
N MET A 817 -0.80 17.31 3.95
CA MET A 817 0.54 17.38 3.36
C MET A 817 1.06 16.03 2.87
N LEU A 818 0.74 14.94 3.58
CA LEU A 818 1.07 13.59 3.15
C LEU A 818 0.39 13.21 1.83
N THR A 819 -0.81 13.73 1.52
CA THR A 819 -1.40 13.50 0.18
C THR A 819 -0.67 14.25 -0.93
N LEU A 820 -0.04 15.39 -0.65
CA LEU A 820 0.84 16.08 -1.62
C LEU A 820 2.19 15.38 -1.78
N MET A 821 2.71 14.75 -0.72
CA MET A 821 3.96 14.01 -0.78
C MET A 821 3.90 12.86 -1.78
N VAL A 822 2.75 12.18 -1.88
CA VAL A 822 2.47 11.12 -2.87
C VAL A 822 2.31 11.68 -4.29
N GLU A 823 2.34 12.98 -4.51
CA GLU A 823 2.37 13.57 -5.85
C GLU A 823 3.76 14.11 -6.22
N GLY A 824 4.80 13.84 -5.41
CA GLY A 824 6.12 14.45 -5.58
C GLY A 824 7.23 13.42 -5.83
N PRO A 825 8.25 13.34 -4.94
CA PRO A 825 9.35 12.38 -5.06
C PRO A 825 9.00 10.97 -4.55
N PHE A 826 9.47 9.94 -5.26
CA PHE A 826 9.26 8.50 -5.07
C PHE A 826 10.52 7.68 -5.32
N ALA A 827 10.58 6.43 -4.84
CA ALA A 827 11.68 5.53 -5.19
C ALA A 827 11.60 5.01 -6.65
N LYS A 828 12.74 4.64 -7.24
CA LYS A 828 12.97 4.44 -8.70
C LYS A 828 12.13 3.40 -9.46
N ASP A 829 11.20 2.64 -8.86
CA ASP A 829 10.53 1.53 -9.58
C ASP A 829 9.00 1.41 -9.39
N LYS A 830 8.31 0.63 -10.25
CA LYS A 830 6.84 0.41 -10.26
C LYS A 830 6.26 -0.04 -8.92
N SER A 831 7.04 -0.68 -8.05
CA SER A 831 6.65 -1.01 -6.67
C SER A 831 6.41 0.24 -5.79
N SER A 832 6.78 1.43 -6.25
CA SER A 832 6.55 2.72 -5.58
C SER A 832 5.10 3.21 -5.66
N TYR A 833 4.25 2.62 -6.52
CA TYR A 833 2.79 2.73 -6.39
C TYR A 833 2.31 2.34 -4.98
N LEU A 834 3.02 1.41 -4.32
CA LEU A 834 2.72 0.98 -2.96
C LEU A 834 3.10 2.01 -1.89
N ILE A 835 3.96 3.01 -2.15
CA ILE A 835 4.19 4.11 -1.17
C ILE A 835 2.92 4.96 -1.06
N GLY A 836 2.17 5.13 -2.16
CA GLY A 836 0.83 5.72 -2.14
C GLY A 836 -0.14 4.89 -1.30
N VAL A 837 -0.22 3.57 -1.52
CA VAL A 837 -1.05 2.65 -0.72
C VAL A 837 -0.66 2.68 0.78
N ARG A 838 0.65 2.61 1.08
CA ARG A 838 1.19 2.53 2.45
C ARG A 838 1.02 3.84 3.22
N SER A 839 1.13 5.00 2.55
CA SER A 839 0.83 6.31 3.15
C SER A 839 -0.67 6.62 3.23
N THR A 840 -1.52 5.91 2.47
CA THR A 840 -2.98 6.06 2.50
C THR A 840 -3.53 5.76 3.90
N TYR A 841 -3.10 4.67 4.55
CA TYR A 841 -3.56 4.33 5.90
C TYR A 841 -3.11 5.33 6.97
N SER A 842 -1.86 5.78 6.89
CA SER A 842 -1.37 6.89 7.72
C SER A 842 -2.22 8.16 7.52
N ASN A 843 -2.60 8.46 6.27
CA ASN A 843 -3.53 9.55 5.94
C ASN A 843 -4.92 9.34 6.53
N TRP A 844 -5.50 8.14 6.45
CA TRP A 844 -6.78 7.80 7.08
C TRP A 844 -6.74 8.03 8.58
N VAL A 845 -5.70 7.55 9.28
CA VAL A 845 -5.52 7.76 10.72
C VAL A 845 -5.47 9.25 11.06
N LEU A 846 -4.59 10.02 10.41
CA LEU A 846 -4.39 11.43 10.73
C LEU A 846 -5.61 12.28 10.38
N LYS A 847 -6.21 12.06 9.22
CA LYS A 847 -7.40 12.79 8.78
C LYS A 847 -8.60 12.50 9.67
N LEU A 848 -8.87 11.23 9.95
CA LEU A 848 -10.00 10.84 10.76
C LEU A 848 -9.87 11.37 12.19
N ILE A 849 -8.72 11.21 12.84
CA ILE A 849 -8.53 11.74 14.19
C ILE A 849 -8.55 13.28 14.20
N GLY A 850 -7.94 13.92 13.19
CA GLY A 850 -8.00 15.37 13.00
C GLY A 850 -9.43 15.90 12.93
N SER A 851 -10.35 15.15 12.28
CA SER A 851 -11.77 15.54 12.16
C SER A 851 -12.53 15.55 13.48
N MET A 852 -12.03 14.84 14.50
CA MET A 852 -12.69 14.69 15.80
C MET A 852 -12.34 15.83 16.77
N GLY A 853 -11.57 16.83 16.33
CA GLY A 853 -11.20 18.03 17.10
C GLY A 853 -12.42 18.83 17.61
N ARG A 854 -13.59 18.64 17.00
CA ARG A 854 -14.90 18.97 17.55
C ARG A 854 -15.96 18.10 16.85
N PRO A 855 -16.74 17.24 17.55
CA PRO A 855 -17.85 16.55 16.91
C PRO A 855 -18.87 17.60 16.46
N PHE A 856 -19.36 17.47 15.22
CA PHE A 856 -20.40 18.33 14.70
C PHE A 856 -21.62 18.34 15.65
N PRO A 857 -22.22 19.51 15.94
CA PRO A 857 -23.64 19.51 16.25
C PRO A 857 -24.32 18.83 15.07
N SER A 858 -25.31 17.96 15.32
CA SER A 858 -26.20 17.46 14.27
C SER A 858 -26.60 18.62 13.34
N LEU A 859 -25.93 18.73 12.19
CA LEU A 859 -26.20 19.79 11.23
C LEU A 859 -27.49 19.39 10.55
N SER A 860 -28.61 19.87 11.09
CA SER A 860 -29.76 20.09 10.23
C SER A 860 -29.33 21.17 9.23
N PHE A 861 -29.54 20.94 7.94
CA PHE A 861 -29.30 21.90 6.86
C PHE A 861 -29.95 23.27 7.15
N LEU A 862 -31.01 23.27 7.97
CA LEU A 862 -31.72 24.44 8.50
C LEU A 862 -30.88 25.31 9.47
N THR A 863 -29.95 24.75 10.25
CA THR A 863 -29.09 25.52 11.16
C THR A 863 -28.02 26.31 10.40
N PHE A 864 -27.52 25.77 9.29
CA PHE A 864 -26.59 26.45 8.39
C PHE A 864 -27.26 27.66 7.71
N ILE A 865 -28.54 27.54 7.33
CA ILE A 865 -29.34 28.66 6.80
C ILE A 865 -29.60 29.74 7.86
N ARG A 866 -29.81 29.36 9.13
CA ARG A 866 -30.00 30.33 10.23
C ARG A 866 -28.73 31.14 10.53
N LEU A 867 -27.54 30.58 10.34
CA LEU A 867 -26.26 31.30 10.51
C LEU A 867 -25.95 32.28 9.38
N ILE A 868 -26.56 32.10 8.19
CA ILE A 868 -26.38 32.99 7.02
C ILE A 868 -27.35 34.20 7.06
N LYS A 869 -28.35 34.21 7.94
CA LYS A 869 -29.23 35.36 8.19
C LYS A 869 -29.20 35.80 9.66
N PRO A 870 -28.23 36.62 10.08
CA PRO A 870 -28.44 37.50 11.22
C PRO A 870 -29.30 38.69 10.75
N ASP A 871 -30.51 38.80 11.29
CA ASP A 871 -31.41 39.97 11.26
C ASP A 871 -31.31 40.95 10.07
N ILE A 872 -32.12 40.70 9.03
CA ILE A 872 -32.66 41.75 8.15
C ILE A 872 -34.06 42.11 8.66
N SER A 873 -34.15 42.47 9.94
CA SER A 873 -35.37 42.93 10.61
C SER A 873 -35.20 44.33 11.20
N SER A 874 -33.98 44.89 11.18
CA SER A 874 -33.64 46.21 11.72
C SER A 874 -33.41 47.31 10.67
N LEU A 875 -33.75 47.07 9.39
CA LEU A 875 -33.44 48.02 8.30
C LEU A 875 -34.59 48.30 7.31
N ILE A 876 -35.83 47.88 7.60
CA ILE A 876 -36.99 48.23 6.77
C ILE A 876 -38.13 48.74 7.67
N CYS A 877 -38.12 50.05 7.94
CA CYS A 877 -39.33 50.77 8.31
C CYS A 877 -40.20 50.93 7.05
N LEU A 878 -41.08 49.96 6.80
CA LEU A 878 -42.27 50.18 5.98
C LEU A 878 -43.47 50.08 6.91
N SER A 879 -44.08 51.24 7.12
CA SER A 879 -45.32 51.47 7.84
C SER A 879 -46.48 50.67 7.23
N PRO A 880 -47.32 50.03 8.06
CA PRO A 880 -48.71 49.77 7.72
C PRO A 880 -49.60 50.83 8.40
N ILE A 881 -50.39 51.51 7.57
CA ILE A 881 -51.48 52.39 7.97
C ILE A 881 -52.67 51.56 8.48
N SER A 882 -53.30 52.05 9.55
CA SER A 882 -54.65 51.75 10.08
C SER A 882 -54.86 50.38 10.76
N SER A 883 -55.49 50.22 11.93
CA SER A 883 -56.39 51.09 12.71
C SER A 883 -56.54 50.56 14.16
N LEU A 884 -56.81 51.51 15.07
CA LEU A 884 -57.66 51.41 16.27
C LEU A 884 -57.37 50.39 17.42
N SER A 885 -56.90 50.99 18.53
CA SER A 885 -57.50 50.95 19.88
C SER A 885 -56.79 50.18 21.01
N SER A 886 -56.59 50.95 22.09
CA SER A 886 -56.58 50.60 23.52
C SER A 886 -55.29 50.09 24.22
N ALA A 887 -54.67 51.06 24.89
CA ALA A 887 -54.50 51.13 26.36
C ALA A 887 -53.26 50.53 27.09
N SER A 888 -52.72 51.41 27.97
CA SER A 888 -51.77 51.25 29.09
C SER A 888 -50.29 50.99 28.75
N MET A 889 -49.39 52.00 28.77
CA MET A 889 -48.77 52.69 29.91
C MET A 889 -48.22 51.73 30.99
N ASP A 890 -46.89 51.54 31.03
CA ASP A 890 -46.07 52.31 31.99
C ASP A 890 -44.57 52.28 31.66
N SER A 891 -43.93 53.43 31.86
CA SER A 891 -42.54 53.76 31.53
C SER A 891 -41.83 54.32 32.76
N ARG A 892 -40.58 53.94 32.98
CA ARG A 892 -39.50 54.71 33.66
C ARG A 892 -38.16 54.11 33.20
N SER A 893 -37.10 54.83 32.84
CA SER A 893 -36.82 56.25 32.66
C SER A 893 -35.45 56.36 31.96
N CYS A 894 -35.33 57.23 30.97
CA CYS A 894 -34.10 57.61 30.27
C CYS A 894 -33.19 58.54 31.10
N SER A 895 -31.87 58.48 30.83
CA SER A 895 -30.94 59.64 30.77
C SER A 895 -29.57 59.11 30.26
N GLY A 896 -28.83 59.69 29.32
CA GLY A 896 -28.94 60.90 28.51
C GLY A 896 -27.65 61.12 27.68
N SER A 897 -27.80 61.90 26.60
CA SER A 897 -26.79 62.69 25.82
C SER A 897 -25.59 61.96 25.18
N VAL A 898 -25.43 61.83 23.84
CA VAL A 898 -25.37 62.78 22.70
C VAL A 898 -23.94 63.23 22.32
N ALA A 899 -23.69 63.25 21.00
CA ALA A 899 -22.65 63.92 20.18
C ALA A 899 -21.57 62.97 19.61
N VAL A 900 -21.74 62.39 18.41
CA VAL A 900 -21.58 62.96 17.04
C VAL A 900 -20.12 63.28 16.70
N SER A 901 -19.53 62.52 15.78
CA SER A 901 -19.15 63.01 14.43
C SER A 901 -18.49 61.89 13.61
N PHE A 902 -19.00 61.68 12.41
CA PHE A 902 -18.44 60.79 11.39
C PHE A 902 -17.41 61.56 10.55
N ALA A 903 -16.23 60.95 10.38
CA ALA A 903 -15.40 61.03 9.19
C ALA A 903 -14.65 59.70 9.05
#